data_AF-A0A2E0C807-F1
#
_entry.id   AF-A0A2E0C807-F1
#
_cell.length_a   1.000
_cell.length_b   1.000
_cell.length_c   1.000
_cell.angle_alpha   90.00
_cell.angle_beta   90.00
_cell.angle_gamma   90.00
#
_symmetry.space_group_name_H-M   'P 1'
#
loop_
_entity.id
_entity.type
_entity.pdbx_description
1 polymer ?
#
loop_
_entity_poly.entity_id
_entity_poly.type
_entity_poly.pdbx_seq_one_letter_code
_entity_poly.pdbx_strand_id
1 'polypeptide(L)'
;MFSQKTLVSDLDGLEMNIGDVFNPSTYVANSDGEKSNCNFIIYYNKRGVFSTANSITIDREAGSLKANEPGTHEVVAICIGEGGKRHSKTFEVFVNYPDVSKVTLKLNNNPIYVGNYIPLVYEITDENNVTRTIDYWSADVAAKYFSKISFSIKSLSEKIEIDNANNILALKDGISTIEANIGGVIGSIDVKVLKNPASKIDLVSNMTTAKTGDVIQFESIIKDRRGNVLNNIPVDYSFTGKSFDKSNTASGLILDDGRFVGDVAGKYIVSAKVGNITASKVVNVFQRNVKREVKTVGTGLVGDKHTSDFWVFEGVDGNDYAVTGTWGADGTSYFWDVTQPDNIKKIDSVQVDARTVNDVKVSSDGKICVISREGASNRKNGIIIIDVSNPYEVEIISEYTKNLTGGVHNVFIYENHVYALSNGERFYVINIDDPKNPYEVGMFEIGKEGQAIHDVWVEDGIAYSSNWRDGVYLIDVGNGIVGGSPSNPIAFGNYTYDSGAHHATFPFKSKSTGKFYTILGDEIFPNGVNPNGTSETAGFLHFVDFDDLNNPVEVARYELPTHGSHNYWIEDDILYIGMYTAGVRIVDISGDLLGDLYKQGREIGYLLTGSSDGYIPNDTMVWGAQLYKGHVFYSDFNTGLGAAKVAPVKPDNSKTNRRVLD
;
A
#
# COMPACT_ATOMS: atom_id res chain seq x y z
N MET A 1 -24.23 -14.21 28.45
CA MET A 1 -24.15 -15.17 27.32
C MET A 1 -24.79 -14.47 26.14
N PHE A 2 -24.00 -13.77 25.32
CA PHE A 2 -24.53 -13.02 24.18
C PHE A 2 -24.84 -14.02 23.05
N SER A 3 -26.10 -14.11 22.63
CA SER A 3 -26.49 -14.89 21.45
C SER A 3 -25.77 -14.29 20.23
N GLN A 4 -24.87 -15.06 19.62
CA GLN A 4 -24.26 -14.70 18.33
C GLN A 4 -25.36 -14.71 17.27
N LYS A 5 -25.67 -13.53 16.73
CA LYS A 5 -26.55 -13.37 15.57
C LYS A 5 -25.70 -13.39 14.31
N THR A 6 -26.17 -14.07 13.27
CA THR A 6 -25.49 -14.14 11.96
C THR A 6 -26.43 -13.73 10.85
N LEU A 7 -25.89 -13.16 9.77
CA LEU A 7 -26.63 -12.87 8.55
C LEU A 7 -26.64 -14.10 7.64
N VAL A 8 -27.82 -14.47 7.18
CA VAL A 8 -28.04 -15.54 6.21
C VAL A 8 -28.63 -14.90 4.96
N SER A 9 -28.08 -15.23 3.80
CA SER A 9 -28.46 -14.68 2.51
C SER A 9 -28.36 -15.75 1.43
N ASP A 10 -29.19 -15.64 0.41
CA ASP A 10 -29.08 -16.38 -0.85
C ASP A 10 -27.99 -15.82 -1.78
N LEU A 11 -27.22 -14.82 -1.34
CA LEU A 11 -25.96 -14.41 -1.94
C LEU A 11 -24.85 -15.46 -1.77
N ASP A 12 -24.95 -16.34 -0.78
CA ASP A 12 -23.90 -17.32 -0.46
C ASP A 12 -23.78 -18.36 -1.58
N GLY A 13 -22.69 -18.30 -2.35
CA GLY A 13 -22.46 -19.19 -3.50
C GLY A 13 -23.29 -18.83 -4.74
N LEU A 14 -23.80 -17.60 -4.83
CA LEU A 14 -24.57 -17.13 -5.99
C LEU A 14 -23.68 -17.09 -7.25
N GLU A 15 -24.15 -17.69 -8.34
CA GLU A 15 -23.58 -17.57 -9.68
C GLU A 15 -24.51 -16.74 -10.59
N MET A 16 -23.97 -15.76 -11.30
CA MET A 16 -24.68 -14.85 -12.22
C MET A 16 -23.97 -14.77 -13.57
N ASN A 17 -24.66 -14.30 -14.62
CA ASN A 17 -24.04 -13.87 -15.88
C ASN A 17 -23.96 -12.34 -15.95
N ILE A 18 -23.09 -11.82 -16.81
CA ILE A 18 -23.04 -10.37 -17.06
C ILE A 18 -24.40 -9.87 -17.54
N GLY A 19 -24.89 -8.81 -16.89
CA GLY A 19 -26.18 -8.20 -17.15
C GLY A 19 -27.32 -8.71 -16.27
N ASP A 20 -27.15 -9.85 -15.59
CA ASP A 20 -28.16 -10.40 -14.70
C ASP A 20 -28.45 -9.44 -13.54
N VAL A 21 -29.72 -9.36 -13.15
CA VAL A 21 -30.19 -8.61 -11.98
C VAL A 21 -30.76 -9.59 -10.96
N PHE A 22 -30.26 -9.53 -9.73
CA PHE A 22 -30.64 -10.41 -8.63
C PHE A 22 -31.19 -9.62 -7.44
N ASN A 23 -32.27 -10.12 -6.82
CA ASN A 23 -32.90 -9.51 -5.65
C ASN A 23 -32.66 -10.42 -4.44
N PRO A 24 -31.73 -10.11 -3.53
CA PRO A 24 -31.37 -11.05 -2.47
C PRO A 24 -32.37 -11.09 -1.34
N SER A 25 -32.56 -12.28 -0.82
CA SER A 25 -33.31 -12.56 0.41
C SER A 25 -32.34 -12.75 1.56
N THR A 26 -32.11 -11.66 2.31
CA THR A 26 -31.24 -11.67 3.48
C THR A 26 -32.04 -11.52 4.77
N TYR A 27 -31.65 -12.24 5.82
CA TYR A 27 -32.24 -12.12 7.15
C TYR A 27 -31.20 -12.40 8.25
N VAL A 28 -31.49 -11.95 9.46
CA VAL A 28 -30.67 -12.24 10.64
C VAL A 28 -31.19 -13.49 11.32
N ALA A 29 -30.32 -14.45 11.61
CA ALA A 29 -30.63 -15.65 12.40
C ALA A 29 -29.95 -15.57 13.78
N ASN A 30 -30.67 -15.97 14.83
CA ASN A 30 -30.10 -16.19 16.16
C ASN A 30 -29.30 -17.50 16.20
N SER A 31 -28.60 -17.76 17.31
CA SER A 31 -27.86 -19.01 17.56
C SER A 31 -28.69 -20.29 17.39
N ASP A 32 -30.01 -20.21 17.53
CA ASP A 32 -30.94 -21.34 17.40
C ASP A 32 -31.54 -21.46 15.97
N GLY A 33 -31.06 -20.64 15.02
CA GLY A 33 -31.54 -20.62 13.63
C GLY A 33 -32.83 -19.84 13.39
N GLU A 34 -33.47 -19.32 14.44
CA GLU A 34 -34.69 -18.53 14.32
C GLU A 34 -34.42 -17.13 13.75
N LYS A 35 -35.31 -16.68 12.86
CA LYS A 35 -35.24 -15.35 12.24
C LYS A 35 -35.45 -14.27 13.31
N SER A 36 -34.56 -13.29 13.34
CA SER A 36 -34.64 -12.12 14.21
C SER A 36 -34.89 -10.84 13.40
N ASN A 37 -35.49 -9.83 14.04
CA ASN A 37 -35.89 -8.60 13.36
C ASN A 37 -34.68 -7.81 12.83
N CYS A 38 -34.81 -7.36 11.58
CA CYS A 38 -33.95 -6.39 10.92
C CYS A 38 -34.83 -5.29 10.32
N ASN A 39 -34.55 -4.03 10.62
CA ASN A 39 -35.40 -2.93 10.13
C ASN A 39 -35.05 -2.58 8.68
N PHE A 40 -33.77 -2.60 8.35
CA PHE A 40 -33.27 -2.29 7.01
C PHE A 40 -32.08 -3.17 6.66
N ILE A 41 -32.04 -3.64 5.42
CA ILE A 41 -30.88 -4.34 4.85
C ILE A 41 -30.31 -3.47 3.74
N ILE A 42 -28.99 -3.29 3.76
CA ILE A 42 -28.23 -2.54 2.77
C ILE A 42 -27.15 -3.44 2.22
N TYR A 43 -26.95 -3.42 0.90
CA TYR A 43 -25.85 -4.12 0.24
C TYR A 43 -24.82 -3.12 -0.28
N TYR A 44 -23.54 -3.50 -0.29
CA TYR A 44 -22.48 -2.80 -1.04
C TYR A 44 -21.38 -3.79 -1.46
N ASN A 45 -20.55 -3.42 -2.44
CA ASN A 45 -19.43 -4.24 -2.91
C ASN A 45 -18.17 -3.94 -2.08
N LYS A 46 -17.44 -4.97 -1.64
CA LYS A 46 -16.42 -4.90 -0.58
C LYS A 46 -15.06 -4.34 -0.99
N ARG A 47 -14.75 -4.09 -2.27
CA ARG A 47 -13.42 -3.62 -2.71
C ARG A 47 -13.02 -2.25 -2.10
N GLY A 48 -12.50 -2.24 -0.87
CA GLY A 48 -12.20 -1.04 -0.08
C GLY A 48 -13.43 -0.48 0.63
N VAL A 49 -13.23 0.12 1.80
CA VAL A 49 -14.26 0.57 2.76
C VAL A 49 -15.27 1.58 2.16
N PHE A 50 -14.99 2.12 0.96
CA PHE A 50 -15.79 3.11 0.25
C PHE A 50 -16.14 2.76 -1.22
N SER A 51 -16.07 1.48 -1.63
CA SER A 51 -16.24 1.11 -3.05
C SER A 51 -17.65 1.34 -3.62
N THR A 52 -17.71 2.06 -4.75
CA THR A 52 -18.72 1.89 -5.81
C THR A 52 -18.14 1.01 -6.91
N ALA A 53 -17.76 -0.22 -6.58
CA ALA A 53 -17.21 -1.12 -7.60
C ALA A 53 -18.25 -1.37 -8.71
N ASN A 54 -17.86 -1.07 -9.94
CA ASN A 54 -18.70 -1.27 -11.13
C ASN A 54 -18.89 -2.75 -11.45
N SER A 55 -18.08 -3.66 -10.89
CA SER A 55 -18.14 -5.09 -11.20
C SER A 55 -19.46 -5.74 -10.79
N ILE A 56 -20.01 -5.34 -9.65
CA ILE A 56 -21.39 -5.59 -9.23
C ILE A 56 -21.99 -4.28 -8.71
N THR A 57 -22.92 -3.70 -9.48
CA THR A 57 -23.64 -2.48 -9.08
C THR A 57 -24.83 -2.83 -8.20
N ILE A 58 -25.11 -2.00 -7.20
CA ILE A 58 -26.22 -2.20 -6.27
C ILE A 58 -27.19 -1.05 -6.40
N ASP A 59 -28.43 -1.38 -6.74
CA ASP A 59 -29.56 -0.46 -6.67
C ASP A 59 -30.04 -0.38 -5.21
N ARG A 60 -29.77 0.76 -4.56
CA ARG A 60 -30.11 0.97 -3.15
C ARG A 60 -31.61 1.16 -2.91
N GLU A 61 -32.38 1.62 -3.90
CA GLU A 61 -33.82 1.80 -3.77
C GLU A 61 -34.56 0.47 -3.96
N ALA A 62 -34.14 -0.31 -4.95
CA ALA A 62 -34.72 -1.62 -5.23
C ALA A 62 -34.15 -2.75 -4.36
N GLY A 63 -32.94 -2.57 -3.80
CA GLY A 63 -32.21 -3.60 -3.07
C GLY A 63 -31.65 -4.71 -3.97
N SER A 64 -31.52 -4.44 -5.27
CA SER A 64 -31.07 -5.42 -6.28
C SER A 64 -29.59 -5.27 -6.63
N LEU A 65 -28.97 -6.34 -7.11
CA LEU A 65 -27.61 -6.36 -7.62
C LEU A 65 -27.62 -6.60 -9.12
N LYS A 66 -26.76 -5.92 -9.85
CA LYS A 66 -26.51 -6.16 -11.26
C LYS A 66 -25.06 -6.58 -11.45
N ALA A 67 -24.85 -7.73 -12.09
CA ALA A 67 -23.53 -8.19 -12.48
C ALA A 67 -23.06 -7.45 -13.74
N ASN A 68 -21.90 -6.81 -13.71
CA ASN A 68 -21.36 -6.10 -14.89
C ASN A 68 -19.99 -6.60 -15.34
N GLU A 69 -19.19 -7.17 -14.43
CA GLU A 69 -17.89 -7.75 -14.77
C GLU A 69 -17.80 -9.21 -14.29
N PRO A 70 -17.11 -10.08 -15.05
CA PRO A 70 -16.96 -11.48 -14.66
C PRO A 70 -15.91 -11.66 -13.55
N GLY A 71 -15.94 -12.81 -12.88
CA GLY A 71 -15.04 -13.16 -11.78
C GLY A 71 -15.74 -13.31 -10.43
N THR A 72 -14.94 -13.52 -9.38
CA THR A 72 -15.44 -13.59 -7.99
C THR A 72 -15.46 -12.20 -7.38
N HIS A 73 -16.61 -11.81 -6.84
CA HIS A 73 -16.85 -10.51 -6.21
C HIS A 73 -17.38 -10.68 -4.80
N GLU A 74 -16.99 -9.78 -3.90
CA GLU A 74 -17.46 -9.79 -2.52
C GLU A 74 -18.57 -8.74 -2.32
N VAL A 75 -19.73 -9.20 -1.86
CA VAL A 75 -20.89 -8.36 -1.53
C VAL A 75 -21.11 -8.39 -0.03
N VAL A 76 -21.13 -7.23 0.61
CA VAL A 76 -21.45 -7.09 2.03
C VAL A 76 -22.92 -6.79 2.20
N ALA A 77 -23.60 -7.56 3.05
CA ALA A 77 -24.93 -7.20 3.55
C ALA A 77 -24.81 -6.62 4.96
N ILE A 78 -25.45 -5.48 5.21
CA ILE A 78 -25.60 -4.86 6.53
C ILE A 78 -27.06 -4.89 6.93
N CYS A 79 -27.35 -5.49 8.08
CA CYS A 79 -28.60 -5.29 8.79
C CYS A 79 -28.48 -4.15 9.80
N ILE A 80 -29.41 -3.20 9.75
CA ILE A 80 -29.60 -2.17 10.78
C ILE A 80 -30.82 -2.55 11.63
N GLY A 81 -30.58 -2.96 12.87
CA GLY A 81 -31.61 -3.34 13.84
C GLY A 81 -32.12 -2.17 14.69
N GLU A 82 -33.05 -2.45 15.60
CA GLU A 82 -33.56 -1.48 16.57
C GLU A 82 -32.43 -0.87 17.43
N GLY A 83 -32.49 0.45 17.65
CA GLY A 83 -31.45 1.21 18.35
C GLY A 83 -30.19 1.47 17.52
N GLY A 84 -30.20 1.21 16.20
CA GLY A 84 -29.09 1.51 15.29
C GLY A 84 -27.96 0.49 15.30
N LYS A 85 -28.13 -0.66 15.97
CA LYS A 85 -27.13 -1.73 15.99
C LYS A 85 -26.96 -2.33 14.60
N ARG A 86 -25.70 -2.46 14.16
CA ARG A 86 -25.34 -3.00 12.84
C ARG A 86 -24.83 -4.43 12.96
N HIS A 87 -25.32 -5.31 12.11
CA HIS A 87 -24.74 -6.63 11.85
C HIS A 87 -24.31 -6.65 10.39
N SER A 88 -23.13 -7.17 10.06
CA SER A 88 -22.65 -7.27 8.69
C SER A 88 -22.10 -8.67 8.40
N LYS A 89 -22.17 -9.10 7.14
CA LYS A 89 -21.52 -10.31 6.64
C LYS A 89 -21.16 -10.12 5.17
N THR A 90 -20.01 -10.65 4.77
CA THR A 90 -19.58 -10.72 3.37
C THR A 90 -20.03 -12.03 2.73
N PHE A 91 -20.48 -11.97 1.49
CA PHE A 91 -20.85 -13.09 0.64
C PHE A 91 -20.02 -13.04 -0.65
N GLU A 92 -19.59 -14.19 -1.14
CA GLU A 92 -18.93 -14.30 -2.45
C GLU A 92 -19.98 -14.56 -3.54
N VAL A 93 -20.00 -13.71 -4.57
CA VAL A 93 -20.83 -13.83 -5.75
C VAL A 93 -19.93 -14.03 -6.95
N PHE A 94 -20.15 -15.10 -7.71
CA PHE A 94 -19.39 -15.38 -8.93
C PHE A 94 -20.17 -14.93 -10.17
N VAL A 95 -19.52 -14.16 -11.04
CA VAL A 95 -20.08 -13.76 -12.34
C VAL A 95 -19.36 -14.53 -13.43
N ASN A 96 -20.11 -15.30 -14.22
CA ASN A 96 -19.58 -16.11 -15.30
C ASN A 96 -18.87 -15.25 -16.35
N TYR A 97 -17.73 -15.76 -16.83
CA TYR A 97 -17.07 -15.21 -17.99
C TYR A 97 -17.93 -15.45 -19.23
N PRO A 98 -18.15 -14.44 -20.10
CA PRO A 98 -18.86 -14.65 -21.36
C PRO A 98 -18.08 -15.60 -22.27
N ASP A 99 -18.79 -16.18 -23.24
CA ASP A 99 -18.20 -17.15 -24.16
C ASP A 99 -17.04 -16.53 -24.95
N VAL A 100 -15.99 -17.32 -25.15
CA VAL A 100 -14.81 -16.89 -25.89
C VAL A 100 -15.16 -16.76 -27.36
N SER A 101 -14.86 -15.61 -27.95
CA SER A 101 -15.07 -15.34 -29.37
C SER A 101 -13.78 -15.44 -30.17
N LYS A 102 -12.63 -15.11 -29.56
CA LYS A 102 -11.32 -15.12 -30.23
C LYS A 102 -10.19 -15.39 -29.23
N VAL A 103 -9.25 -16.24 -29.63
CA VAL A 103 -7.98 -16.48 -28.91
C VAL A 103 -6.82 -16.02 -29.79
N THR A 104 -6.00 -15.12 -29.28
CA THR A 104 -4.76 -14.67 -29.91
C THR A 104 -3.59 -15.05 -29.02
N LEU A 105 -2.58 -15.70 -29.59
CA LEU A 105 -1.38 -16.08 -28.88
C LEU A 105 -0.27 -15.07 -29.21
N LYS A 106 0.45 -14.61 -28.19
CA LYS A 106 1.56 -13.65 -28.33
C LYS A 106 2.82 -14.15 -27.64
N LEU A 107 3.94 -13.75 -28.21
CA LEU A 107 5.27 -13.92 -27.63
C LEU A 107 5.85 -12.54 -27.36
N ASN A 108 6.67 -12.44 -26.33
CA ASN A 108 7.53 -11.28 -26.15
C ASN A 108 8.53 -11.23 -27.32
N ASN A 109 8.97 -10.03 -27.71
CA ASN A 109 9.85 -9.81 -28.89
C ASN A 109 11.27 -10.40 -28.76
N ASN A 110 11.50 -11.29 -27.79
CA ASN A 110 12.79 -11.91 -27.54
C ASN A 110 13.00 -13.15 -28.44
N PRO A 111 14.22 -13.36 -28.95
CA PRO A 111 14.54 -14.55 -29.73
C PRO A 111 14.46 -15.81 -28.84
N ILE A 112 13.79 -16.84 -29.34
CA ILE A 112 13.64 -18.13 -28.65
C ILE A 112 14.75 -19.07 -29.11
N TYR A 113 15.52 -19.60 -28.16
CA TYR A 113 16.60 -20.56 -28.44
C TYR A 113 16.26 -21.96 -27.96
N VAL A 114 16.82 -22.98 -28.63
CA VAL A 114 16.76 -24.37 -28.16
C VAL A 114 17.24 -24.47 -26.70
N GLY A 115 16.40 -25.09 -25.85
CA GLY A 115 16.62 -25.28 -24.41
C GLY A 115 15.92 -24.27 -23.49
N ASN A 116 15.30 -23.22 -24.06
CA ASN A 116 14.53 -22.23 -23.30
C ASN A 116 13.07 -22.63 -23.16
N TYR A 117 12.47 -22.23 -22.04
CA TYR A 117 11.02 -22.18 -21.93
C TYR A 117 10.48 -21.00 -22.73
N ILE A 118 9.27 -21.17 -23.26
CA ILE A 118 8.60 -20.17 -24.10
C ILE A 118 7.50 -19.50 -23.26
N PRO A 119 7.66 -18.22 -22.87
CA PRO A 119 6.63 -17.48 -22.15
C PRO A 119 5.54 -17.05 -23.13
N LEU A 120 4.46 -17.83 -23.19
CA LEU A 120 3.33 -17.58 -24.07
C LEU A 120 2.28 -16.73 -23.35
N VAL A 121 1.86 -15.63 -23.98
CA VAL A 121 0.79 -14.75 -23.51
C VAL A 121 -0.49 -15.06 -24.29
N TYR A 122 -1.61 -15.15 -23.57
CA TYR A 122 -2.92 -15.48 -24.13
C TYR A 122 -3.81 -14.23 -24.12
N GLU A 123 -4.17 -13.72 -25.29
CA GLU A 123 -5.17 -12.66 -25.42
C GLU A 123 -6.52 -13.29 -25.81
N ILE A 124 -7.46 -13.23 -24.88
CA ILE A 124 -8.76 -13.87 -24.99
C ILE A 124 -9.81 -12.79 -25.11
N THR A 125 -10.51 -12.75 -26.24
CA THR A 125 -11.64 -11.85 -26.46
C THR A 125 -12.93 -12.64 -26.32
N ASP A 126 -13.88 -12.09 -25.57
CA ASP A 126 -15.20 -12.69 -25.39
C ASP A 126 -16.22 -12.16 -26.40
N GLU A 127 -17.45 -12.68 -26.36
CA GLU A 127 -18.55 -12.27 -27.23
C GLU A 127 -19.00 -10.81 -27.04
N ASN A 128 -18.68 -10.21 -25.87
CA ASN A 128 -18.92 -8.80 -25.58
C ASN A 128 -17.78 -7.89 -26.08
N ASN A 129 -16.82 -8.46 -26.83
CA ASN A 129 -15.66 -7.77 -27.38
C ASN A 129 -14.73 -7.21 -26.30
N VAL A 130 -14.71 -7.82 -25.11
CA VAL A 130 -13.76 -7.52 -24.04
C VAL A 130 -12.55 -8.44 -24.18
N THR A 131 -11.35 -7.85 -24.35
CA THR A 131 -10.09 -8.60 -24.45
C THR A 131 -9.38 -8.64 -23.09
N ARG A 132 -9.02 -9.85 -22.66
CA ARG A 132 -8.23 -10.11 -21.45
C ARG A 132 -6.86 -10.67 -21.85
N THR A 133 -5.80 -10.10 -21.32
CA THR A 133 -4.43 -10.60 -21.48
C THR A 133 -4.08 -11.45 -20.26
N ILE A 134 -3.90 -12.75 -20.46
CA ILE A 134 -3.57 -13.69 -19.39
C ILE A 134 -2.13 -14.16 -19.60
N ASP A 135 -1.29 -13.87 -18.62
CA ASP A 135 0.00 -14.54 -18.46
C ASP A 135 -0.22 -15.80 -17.62
N TYR A 136 0.02 -16.97 -18.20
CA TYR A 136 -0.14 -18.24 -17.48
C TYR A 136 0.80 -18.37 -16.26
N TRP A 137 1.92 -17.63 -16.27
CA TRP A 137 2.84 -17.59 -15.13
C TRP A 137 2.35 -16.68 -13.99
N SER A 138 1.31 -15.87 -14.23
CA SER A 138 0.57 -15.15 -13.17
C SER A 138 -0.54 -16.04 -12.57
N ALA A 139 -0.11 -16.95 -11.70
CA ALA A 139 -0.86 -18.15 -11.31
C ALA A 139 -2.29 -17.88 -10.78
N ASP A 140 -2.53 -16.81 -10.02
CA ASP A 140 -3.82 -16.61 -9.37
C ASP A 140 -4.94 -16.19 -10.33
N VAL A 141 -4.63 -15.35 -11.32
CA VAL A 141 -5.60 -14.91 -12.34
C VAL A 141 -5.84 -16.03 -13.34
N ALA A 142 -4.77 -16.66 -13.82
CA ALA A 142 -4.83 -17.77 -14.76
C ALA A 142 -5.57 -18.98 -14.17
N ALA A 143 -5.28 -19.37 -12.93
CA ALA A 143 -5.94 -20.51 -12.29
C ALA A 143 -7.44 -20.27 -12.10
N LYS A 144 -7.85 -19.07 -11.65
CA LYS A 144 -9.26 -18.73 -11.50
C LYS A 144 -9.98 -18.79 -12.84
N TYR A 145 -9.41 -18.18 -13.88
CA TYR A 145 -10.00 -18.16 -15.21
C TYR A 145 -10.12 -19.58 -15.80
N PHE A 146 -9.01 -20.32 -15.88
CA PHE A 146 -8.96 -21.66 -16.49
C PHE A 146 -9.63 -22.77 -15.66
N SER A 147 -10.00 -22.52 -14.40
CA SER A 147 -10.80 -23.47 -13.61
C SER A 147 -12.25 -23.63 -14.10
N LYS A 148 -12.79 -22.60 -14.78
CA LYS A 148 -14.19 -22.54 -15.20
C LYS A 148 -14.38 -22.59 -16.72
N ILE A 149 -13.29 -22.56 -17.49
CA ILE A 149 -13.30 -22.69 -18.95
C ILE A 149 -12.42 -23.86 -19.40
N SER A 150 -12.85 -24.58 -20.44
CA SER A 150 -12.02 -25.64 -21.01
C SER A 150 -10.73 -25.04 -21.57
N PHE A 151 -9.59 -25.64 -21.20
CA PHE A 151 -8.27 -25.21 -21.65
C PHE A 151 -7.45 -26.43 -22.08
N SER A 152 -6.84 -26.34 -23.26
CA SER A 152 -5.80 -27.28 -23.68
C SER A 152 -4.83 -26.59 -24.63
N ILE A 153 -3.57 -27.03 -24.60
CA ILE A 153 -2.53 -26.51 -25.49
C ILE A 153 -1.73 -27.68 -26.05
N LYS A 154 -1.35 -27.57 -27.32
CA LYS A 154 -0.55 -28.58 -28.01
C LYS A 154 0.42 -27.94 -29.00
N SER A 155 1.52 -28.62 -29.24
CA SER A 155 2.43 -28.31 -30.35
C SER A 155 2.04 -29.14 -31.58
N LEU A 156 2.10 -28.54 -32.77
CA LEU A 156 1.92 -29.25 -34.04
C LEU A 156 3.21 -29.90 -34.56
N SER A 157 4.32 -29.79 -33.81
CA SER A 157 5.56 -30.49 -34.15
C SER A 157 6.36 -30.94 -32.93
N GLU A 158 7.19 -31.95 -33.12
CA GLU A 158 8.16 -32.45 -32.12
C GLU A 158 9.29 -31.46 -31.77
N LYS A 159 9.30 -30.25 -32.34
CA LYS A 159 10.30 -29.22 -32.02
C LYS A 159 9.99 -28.48 -30.72
N ILE A 160 8.74 -28.52 -30.27
CA ILE A 160 8.27 -27.92 -29.03
C ILE A 160 7.58 -29.00 -28.23
N GLU A 161 8.00 -29.14 -26.97
CA GLU A 161 7.36 -30.02 -25.99
C GLU A 161 6.47 -29.18 -25.08
N ILE A 162 5.30 -29.72 -24.77
CA ILE A 162 4.37 -29.14 -23.81
C ILE A 162 4.08 -30.23 -22.79
N ASP A 163 4.45 -29.98 -21.53
CA ASP A 163 4.22 -30.94 -20.45
C ASP A 163 2.77 -30.85 -19.90
N ASN A 164 2.43 -31.75 -18.98
CA ASN A 164 1.09 -31.82 -18.39
C ASN A 164 0.73 -30.59 -17.51
N ALA A 165 1.72 -29.79 -17.12
CA ALA A 165 1.52 -28.51 -16.44
C ALA A 165 1.51 -27.33 -17.42
N ASN A 166 1.48 -27.61 -18.73
CA ASN A 166 1.48 -26.64 -19.83
C ASN A 166 2.77 -25.81 -19.94
N ASN A 167 3.89 -26.29 -19.38
CA ASN A 167 5.19 -25.66 -19.62
C ASN A 167 5.64 -25.95 -21.05
N ILE A 168 6.06 -24.91 -21.77
CA ILE A 168 6.40 -24.97 -23.20
C ILE A 168 7.91 -24.92 -23.35
N LEU A 169 8.54 -26.01 -23.81
CA LEU A 169 9.99 -26.13 -23.96
C LEU A 169 10.41 -26.22 -25.44
N ALA A 170 11.38 -25.39 -25.84
CA ALA A 170 11.95 -25.44 -27.19
C ALA A 170 13.02 -26.55 -27.31
N LEU A 171 12.72 -27.62 -28.07
CA LEU A 171 13.61 -28.79 -28.22
C LEU A 171 14.52 -28.75 -29.45
N LYS A 172 14.01 -28.26 -30.59
CA LYS A 172 14.74 -28.26 -31.88
C LYS A 172 14.55 -26.94 -32.62
N ASP A 173 15.55 -26.52 -33.40
CA ASP A 173 15.47 -25.32 -34.21
C ASP A 173 14.57 -25.48 -35.44
N GLY A 174 13.98 -24.36 -35.87
CA GLY A 174 13.02 -24.27 -36.96
C GLY A 174 11.70 -23.65 -36.51
N ILE A 175 10.71 -23.66 -37.41
CA ILE A 175 9.37 -23.14 -37.12
C ILE A 175 8.49 -24.29 -36.60
N SER A 176 7.70 -24.00 -35.56
CA SER A 176 6.67 -24.88 -35.01
C SER A 176 5.45 -24.06 -34.65
N THR A 177 4.26 -24.60 -34.88
CA THR A 177 3.00 -23.95 -34.50
C THR A 177 2.54 -24.47 -33.15
N ILE A 178 2.12 -23.55 -32.27
CA ILE A 178 1.42 -23.87 -31.02
C ILE A 178 -0.06 -23.55 -31.23
N GLU A 179 -0.94 -24.47 -30.81
CA GLU A 179 -2.39 -24.26 -30.77
C GLU A 179 -2.88 -24.31 -29.33
N ALA A 180 -3.63 -23.29 -28.92
CA ALA A 180 -4.36 -23.27 -27.65
C ALA A 180 -5.86 -23.29 -27.93
N ASN A 181 -6.58 -24.22 -27.32
CA ASN A 181 -8.04 -24.27 -27.33
C ASN A 181 -8.56 -23.78 -25.98
N ILE A 182 -9.30 -22.68 -26.00
CA ILE A 182 -9.87 -22.04 -24.83
C ILE A 182 -11.37 -21.85 -25.07
N GLY A 183 -12.20 -22.53 -24.27
CA GLY A 183 -13.67 -22.45 -24.42
C GLY A 183 -14.17 -23.00 -25.76
N GLY A 184 -13.41 -23.88 -26.42
CA GLY A 184 -13.74 -24.39 -27.76
C GLY A 184 -13.19 -23.55 -28.91
N VAL A 185 -12.62 -22.37 -28.65
CA VAL A 185 -12.00 -21.51 -29.67
C VAL A 185 -10.51 -21.78 -29.75
N ILE A 186 -10.00 -21.98 -30.98
CA ILE A 186 -8.59 -22.26 -31.23
C ILE A 186 -7.87 -20.97 -31.65
N GLY A 187 -6.83 -20.62 -30.90
CA GLY A 187 -5.81 -19.65 -31.29
C GLY A 187 -4.50 -20.36 -31.64
N SER A 188 -3.75 -19.83 -32.59
CA SER A 188 -2.46 -20.39 -32.99
C SER A 188 -1.38 -19.32 -33.17
N ILE A 189 -0.13 -19.74 -32.98
CA ILE A 189 1.05 -18.91 -33.25
C ILE A 189 2.17 -19.77 -33.83
N ASP A 190 2.84 -19.23 -34.85
CA ASP A 190 4.09 -19.79 -35.35
C ASP A 190 5.27 -19.29 -34.52
N VAL A 191 5.98 -20.22 -33.91
CA VAL A 191 7.15 -19.96 -33.08
C VAL A 191 8.39 -20.35 -33.86
N LYS A 192 9.28 -19.37 -34.07
CA LYS A 192 10.60 -19.59 -34.66
C LYS A 192 11.62 -19.89 -33.57
N VAL A 193 11.99 -21.16 -33.43
CA VAL A 193 13.06 -21.60 -32.54
C VAL A 193 14.40 -21.49 -33.26
N LEU A 194 15.33 -20.77 -32.67
CA LEU A 194 16.69 -20.59 -33.17
C LEU A 194 17.64 -21.57 -32.51
N LYS A 195 18.65 -22.00 -33.26
CA LYS A 195 19.79 -22.70 -32.67
C LYS A 195 20.49 -21.77 -31.69
N ASN A 196 20.80 -22.24 -30.50
CA ASN A 196 21.51 -21.46 -29.49
C ASN A 196 22.93 -21.11 -29.98
N PRO A 197 23.24 -19.82 -30.22
CA PRO A 197 24.57 -19.39 -30.65
C PRO A 197 25.57 -19.34 -29.48
N ALA A 198 25.09 -19.33 -28.24
CA ALA A 198 25.92 -19.27 -27.05
C ALA A 198 26.68 -20.58 -26.84
N SER A 199 27.92 -20.45 -26.41
CA SER A 199 28.77 -21.56 -25.99
C SER A 199 29.32 -21.41 -24.58
N LYS A 200 29.35 -20.17 -24.07
CA LYS A 200 29.83 -19.83 -22.74
C LYS A 200 29.08 -18.60 -22.21
N ILE A 201 28.85 -18.58 -20.90
CA ILE A 201 28.38 -17.41 -20.16
C ILE A 201 29.47 -17.05 -19.16
N ASP A 202 29.95 -15.80 -19.19
CA ASP A 202 30.78 -15.23 -18.13
C ASP A 202 29.86 -14.41 -17.21
N LEU A 203 29.48 -14.98 -16.07
CA LEU A 203 28.62 -14.36 -15.08
C LEU A 203 29.46 -13.54 -14.08
N VAL A 204 29.31 -12.23 -14.11
CA VAL A 204 29.98 -11.30 -13.20
C VAL A 204 28.99 -10.67 -12.24
N SER A 205 29.49 -10.12 -11.13
CA SER A 205 28.66 -9.43 -10.13
C SER A 205 29.43 -8.26 -9.55
N ASN A 206 28.73 -7.19 -9.19
CA ASN A 206 29.33 -6.00 -8.57
C ASN A 206 29.91 -6.30 -7.18
N MET A 207 29.35 -7.27 -6.46
CA MET A 207 29.84 -7.75 -5.17
C MET A 207 29.69 -9.27 -5.02
N THR A 208 30.46 -9.85 -4.09
CA THR A 208 30.43 -11.30 -3.78
C THR A 208 30.05 -11.58 -2.32
N THR A 209 30.01 -10.52 -1.51
CA THR A 209 29.58 -10.53 -0.13
C THR A 209 28.67 -9.34 0.08
N ALA A 210 27.52 -9.57 0.72
CA ALA A 210 26.45 -8.60 0.90
C ALA A 210 25.80 -8.78 2.28
N LYS A 211 24.98 -7.82 2.71
CA LYS A 211 24.05 -7.98 3.83
C LYS A 211 22.66 -8.36 3.32
N THR A 212 21.81 -8.89 4.19
CA THR A 212 20.39 -9.11 3.89
C THR A 212 19.78 -7.80 3.40
N GLY A 213 19.03 -7.86 2.30
CA GLY A 213 18.45 -6.71 1.64
C GLY A 213 19.38 -5.86 0.76
N ASP A 214 20.71 -6.07 0.74
CA ASP A 214 21.56 -5.42 -0.26
C ASP A 214 21.27 -6.00 -1.65
N VAL A 215 21.13 -5.13 -2.66
CA VAL A 215 20.93 -5.53 -4.06
C VAL A 215 22.28 -5.79 -4.72
N ILE A 216 22.47 -7.02 -5.20
CA ILE A 216 23.63 -7.46 -5.96
C ILE A 216 23.27 -7.45 -7.44
N GLN A 217 23.99 -6.68 -8.25
CA GLN A 217 23.82 -6.69 -9.69
C GLN A 217 24.66 -7.81 -10.30
N PHE A 218 24.01 -8.72 -11.03
CA PHE A 218 24.66 -9.69 -11.90
C PHE A 218 24.60 -9.26 -13.35
N GLU A 219 25.69 -9.47 -14.08
CA GLU A 219 25.77 -9.22 -15.52
C GLU A 219 26.27 -10.47 -16.23
N SER A 220 25.61 -10.83 -17.33
CA SER A 220 25.90 -12.04 -18.10
C SER A 220 26.53 -11.68 -19.45
N ILE A 221 27.81 -11.99 -19.61
CA ILE A 221 28.52 -11.78 -20.88
C ILE A 221 28.47 -13.08 -21.68
N ILE A 222 27.69 -13.09 -22.75
CA ILE A 222 27.44 -14.29 -23.57
C ILE A 222 28.47 -14.39 -24.70
N LYS A 223 29.05 -15.58 -24.92
CA LYS A 223 30.10 -15.79 -25.95
C LYS A 223 29.81 -16.96 -26.88
N ASP A 224 30.10 -16.77 -28.17
CA ASP A 224 30.08 -17.83 -29.19
C ASP A 224 31.30 -18.77 -29.07
N ARG A 225 31.34 -19.83 -29.89
CA ARG A 225 32.44 -20.82 -29.88
C ARG A 225 33.81 -20.25 -30.25
N ARG A 226 33.87 -19.08 -30.89
CA ARG A 226 35.10 -18.37 -31.27
C ARG A 226 35.53 -17.36 -30.20
N GLY A 227 34.74 -17.18 -29.15
CA GLY A 227 34.98 -16.24 -28.06
C GLY A 227 34.42 -14.83 -28.31
N ASN A 228 33.67 -14.62 -29.39
CA ASN A 228 33.05 -13.32 -29.67
C ASN A 228 31.87 -13.09 -28.73
N VAL A 229 31.72 -11.86 -28.24
CA VAL A 229 30.57 -11.47 -27.41
C VAL A 229 29.31 -11.40 -28.28
N LEU A 230 28.24 -12.00 -27.79
CA LEU A 230 26.90 -11.98 -28.39
C LEU A 230 26.03 -11.00 -27.62
N ASN A 231 25.41 -10.07 -28.33
CA ASN A 231 24.48 -9.09 -27.76
C ASN A 231 23.03 -9.53 -27.97
N ASN A 232 22.11 -8.99 -27.17
CA ASN A 232 20.66 -9.22 -27.28
C ASN A 232 20.27 -10.71 -27.18
N ILE A 233 20.99 -11.46 -26.35
CA ILE A 233 20.64 -12.83 -25.99
C ILE A 233 19.85 -12.76 -24.67
N PRO A 234 18.60 -13.27 -24.62
CA PRO A 234 17.82 -13.32 -23.40
C PRO A 234 18.46 -14.34 -22.45
N VAL A 235 18.54 -13.97 -21.18
CA VAL A 235 19.18 -14.74 -20.12
C VAL A 235 18.14 -15.01 -19.04
N ASP A 236 17.98 -16.28 -18.68
CA ASP A 236 17.13 -16.67 -17.57
C ASP A 236 17.98 -16.68 -16.29
N TYR A 237 17.62 -15.82 -15.34
CA TYR A 237 18.25 -15.76 -14.03
C TYR A 237 17.50 -16.61 -13.01
N SER A 238 18.24 -17.26 -12.12
CA SER A 238 17.67 -18.06 -11.02
C SER A 238 18.64 -18.12 -9.85
N PHE A 239 18.16 -18.52 -8.68
CA PHE A 239 19.04 -18.76 -7.53
C PHE A 239 18.63 -20.02 -6.76
N THR A 240 19.61 -20.59 -6.06
CA THR A 240 19.39 -21.54 -4.96
C THR A 240 20.15 -21.05 -3.75
N GLY A 241 19.71 -21.40 -2.53
CA GLY A 241 20.34 -20.89 -1.32
C GLY A 241 20.30 -21.87 -0.16
N LYS A 242 21.21 -21.65 0.79
CA LYS A 242 21.20 -22.32 2.09
C LYS A 242 21.44 -21.29 3.19
N SER A 243 20.46 -21.16 4.09
CA SER A 243 20.56 -20.31 5.27
C SER A 243 21.72 -20.73 6.17
N PHE A 244 22.36 -19.76 6.83
CA PHE A 244 23.33 -20.03 7.89
C PHE A 244 22.63 -20.51 9.18
N ASP A 245 21.38 -20.10 9.39
CA ASP A 245 20.52 -20.57 10.47
C ASP A 245 19.71 -21.78 10.00
N LYS A 246 19.84 -22.91 10.70
CA LYS A 246 19.13 -24.16 10.36
C LYS A 246 17.62 -24.10 10.61
N SER A 247 17.16 -23.13 11.41
CA SER A 247 15.74 -22.91 11.66
C SER A 247 15.05 -22.10 10.56
N ASN A 248 15.82 -21.60 9.58
CA ASN A 248 15.30 -20.76 8.50
C ASN A 248 15.65 -21.35 7.12
N THR A 249 14.81 -21.05 6.13
CA THR A 249 15.07 -21.36 4.71
C THR A 249 15.73 -20.16 4.04
N ALA A 250 16.58 -20.41 3.04
CA ALA A 250 17.09 -19.32 2.22
C ALA A 250 15.95 -18.81 1.33
N SER A 251 15.67 -17.51 1.38
CA SER A 251 14.75 -16.83 0.48
C SER A 251 15.39 -15.56 -0.07
N GLY A 252 14.88 -15.11 -1.20
CA GLY A 252 15.35 -13.94 -1.91
C GLY A 252 14.54 -13.72 -3.18
N LEU A 253 14.92 -12.69 -3.92
CA LEU A 253 14.34 -12.34 -5.21
C LEU A 253 15.45 -12.13 -6.23
N ILE A 254 15.26 -12.62 -7.45
CA ILE A 254 16.09 -12.28 -8.60
C ILE A 254 15.21 -11.82 -9.74
N LEU A 255 15.55 -10.69 -10.34
CA LEU A 255 14.86 -10.13 -11.48
C LEU A 255 15.56 -10.54 -12.79
N ASP A 256 14.85 -10.41 -13.91
CA ASP A 256 15.37 -10.73 -15.25
C ASP A 256 16.54 -9.82 -15.68
N ASP A 257 16.66 -8.64 -15.06
CA ASP A 257 17.79 -7.74 -15.27
C ASP A 257 19.05 -8.13 -14.46
N GLY A 258 18.98 -9.23 -13.70
CA GLY A 258 20.10 -9.76 -12.91
C GLY A 258 20.25 -9.11 -11.52
N ARG A 259 19.36 -8.22 -11.09
CA ARG A 259 19.33 -7.75 -9.70
C ARG A 259 18.87 -8.87 -8.78
N PHE A 260 19.70 -9.21 -7.80
CA PHE A 260 19.44 -10.23 -6.80
C PHE A 260 19.50 -9.64 -5.40
N VAL A 261 18.55 -10.04 -4.55
CA VAL A 261 18.53 -9.73 -3.11
C VAL A 261 18.30 -11.02 -2.31
N GLY A 262 19.05 -11.19 -1.22
CA GLY A 262 18.80 -12.25 -0.25
C GLY A 262 18.07 -11.71 0.97
N ASP A 263 16.94 -12.31 1.32
CA ASP A 263 16.18 -11.89 2.52
C ASP A 263 16.81 -12.49 3.78
N VAL A 264 17.28 -13.73 3.68
CA VAL A 264 17.84 -14.47 4.82
C VAL A 264 19.35 -14.60 4.69
N ALA A 265 20.09 -14.46 5.79
CA ALA A 265 21.53 -14.66 5.79
C ALA A 265 21.89 -16.10 5.41
N GLY A 266 22.74 -16.27 4.41
CA GLY A 266 23.05 -17.58 3.85
C GLY A 266 24.06 -17.52 2.71
N LYS A 267 24.31 -18.69 2.15
CA LYS A 267 25.10 -18.86 0.92
C LYS A 267 24.17 -19.12 -0.23
N TYR A 268 24.32 -18.32 -1.29
CA TYR A 268 23.47 -18.37 -2.48
C TYR A 268 24.30 -18.71 -3.71
N ILE A 269 23.72 -19.51 -4.60
CA ILE A 269 24.24 -19.82 -5.92
C ILE A 269 23.30 -19.17 -6.92
N VAL A 270 23.74 -18.07 -7.52
CA VAL A 270 23.01 -17.37 -8.58
C VAL A 270 23.46 -17.94 -9.91
N SER A 271 22.50 -18.29 -10.77
CA SER A 271 22.74 -18.91 -12.06
C SER A 271 22.10 -18.12 -13.19
N ALA A 272 22.83 -17.99 -14.28
CA ALA A 272 22.38 -17.41 -15.54
C ALA A 272 22.36 -18.52 -16.60
N LYS A 273 21.26 -18.62 -17.35
CA LYS A 273 21.03 -19.66 -18.35
C LYS A 273 20.67 -19.06 -19.70
N VAL A 274 21.23 -19.63 -20.76
CA VAL A 274 20.83 -19.41 -22.16
C VAL A 274 20.76 -20.77 -22.83
N GLY A 275 19.56 -21.24 -23.13
CA GLY A 275 19.30 -22.60 -23.62
C GLY A 275 19.91 -23.62 -22.68
N ASN A 276 20.78 -24.49 -23.19
CA ASN A 276 21.44 -25.51 -22.36
C ASN A 276 22.78 -25.04 -21.75
N ILE A 277 23.16 -23.77 -21.92
CA ILE A 277 24.38 -23.21 -21.34
C ILE A 277 24.04 -22.49 -20.05
N THR A 278 24.72 -22.85 -18.96
CA THR A 278 24.53 -22.23 -17.65
C THR A 278 25.88 -21.81 -17.08
N ALA A 279 25.90 -20.67 -16.40
CA ALA A 279 26.99 -20.28 -15.51
C ALA A 279 26.42 -19.94 -14.13
N SER A 280 27.17 -20.24 -13.09
CA SER A 280 26.75 -19.97 -11.71
C SER A 280 27.86 -19.26 -10.94
N LYS A 281 27.46 -18.39 -10.01
CA LYS A 281 28.34 -17.67 -9.12
C LYS A 281 27.80 -17.73 -7.70
N VAL A 282 28.71 -17.92 -6.74
CA VAL A 282 28.37 -18.02 -5.32
C VAL A 282 28.51 -16.64 -4.68
N VAL A 283 27.52 -16.27 -3.87
CA VAL A 283 27.56 -15.06 -3.03
C VAL A 283 27.21 -15.41 -1.58
N ASN A 284 27.82 -14.68 -0.64
CA ASN A 284 27.52 -14.81 0.78
C ASN A 284 26.71 -13.59 1.25
N VAL A 285 25.56 -13.83 1.85
CA VAL A 285 24.68 -12.81 2.41
C VAL A 285 24.72 -12.93 3.93
N PHE A 286 25.15 -11.88 4.62
CA PHE A 286 25.24 -11.81 6.08
C PHE A 286 24.11 -11.00 6.67
N GLN A 287 23.85 -11.15 7.97
CA GLN A 287 22.80 -10.36 8.65
C GLN A 287 23.11 -8.86 8.59
N ARG A 288 22.09 -8.05 8.26
CA ARG A 288 22.21 -6.58 8.20
C ARG A 288 22.48 -5.93 9.56
N ASN A 289 21.97 -6.53 10.64
CA ASN A 289 22.24 -6.14 12.04
C ASN A 289 21.95 -4.67 12.37
N VAL A 290 20.80 -4.14 11.94
CA VAL A 290 20.36 -2.75 12.22
C VAL A 290 19.57 -2.57 13.51
N LYS A 291 19.32 -3.67 14.24
CA LYS A 291 18.50 -3.68 15.45
C LYS A 291 19.04 -2.75 16.54
N ARG A 292 18.18 -1.87 17.03
CA ARG A 292 18.42 -0.89 18.09
C ARG A 292 17.24 -0.88 19.05
N GLU A 293 17.52 -0.48 20.28
CA GLU A 293 16.48 -0.33 21.31
C GLU A 293 15.67 0.94 21.04
N VAL A 294 14.36 0.87 21.21
CA VAL A 294 13.45 2.01 21.14
C VAL A 294 12.81 2.15 22.52
N LYS A 295 12.91 3.34 23.11
CA LYS A 295 12.41 3.61 24.47
C LYS A 295 11.34 4.66 24.43
N THR A 296 10.30 4.47 25.23
CA THR A 296 9.40 5.56 25.62
C THR A 296 10.20 6.60 26.38
N VAL A 297 9.95 7.87 26.07
CA VAL A 297 10.54 9.04 26.72
C VAL A 297 9.49 9.76 27.56
N GLY A 298 8.33 10.03 26.99
CA GLY A 298 7.23 10.69 27.70
C GLY A 298 5.87 10.35 27.10
N THR A 299 4.82 10.64 27.87
CA THR A 299 3.42 10.33 27.54
C THR A 299 2.52 11.50 27.95
N GLY A 300 1.77 12.04 26.98
CA GLY A 300 0.64 12.94 27.17
C GLY A 300 -0.66 12.15 27.15
N LEU A 301 -1.03 11.59 28.32
CA LEU A 301 -2.14 10.64 28.43
C LEU A 301 -3.51 11.28 28.11
N VAL A 302 -4.29 10.61 27.26
CA VAL A 302 -5.72 10.84 27.08
C VAL A 302 -6.43 9.48 27.24
N GLY A 303 -6.92 9.20 28.44
CA GLY A 303 -7.55 7.91 28.79
C GLY A 303 -9.09 7.92 28.73
N ASP A 304 -9.70 9.08 28.51
CA ASP A 304 -11.15 9.28 28.53
C ASP A 304 -11.78 9.44 27.14
N LYS A 305 -10.95 9.57 26.09
CA LYS A 305 -11.35 9.69 24.68
C LYS A 305 -10.34 9.00 23.78
N HIS A 306 -10.78 8.62 22.58
CA HIS A 306 -9.84 8.26 21.52
C HIS A 306 -9.22 9.51 20.90
N THR A 307 -7.90 9.48 20.69
CA THR A 307 -7.19 10.51 19.92
C THR A 307 -7.06 10.10 18.45
N SER A 308 -6.91 11.10 17.59
CA SER A 308 -6.72 10.93 16.14
C SER A 308 -5.33 11.41 15.72
N ASP A 309 -5.17 11.96 14.52
CA ASP A 309 -3.87 12.43 14.03
C ASP A 309 -3.29 13.59 14.85
N PHE A 310 -2.01 13.87 14.61
CA PHE A 310 -1.24 14.86 15.37
C PHE A 310 -0.23 15.60 14.51
N TRP A 311 0.29 16.70 15.06
CA TRP A 311 1.37 17.46 14.45
C TRP A 311 2.28 18.09 15.50
N VAL A 312 3.59 17.92 15.36
CA VAL A 312 4.62 18.53 16.21
C VAL A 312 5.31 19.66 15.45
N PHE A 313 5.54 20.79 16.11
CA PHE A 313 6.06 22.02 15.52
C PHE A 313 6.86 22.87 16.50
N GLU A 314 7.70 23.77 15.98
CA GLU A 314 8.35 24.83 16.75
C GLU A 314 7.42 26.04 16.80
N GLY A 315 7.16 26.58 18.00
CA GLY A 315 6.39 27.81 18.16
C GLY A 315 7.21 29.05 17.85
N VAL A 316 6.53 30.19 17.71
CA VAL A 316 7.17 31.50 17.44
C VAL A 316 8.17 31.95 18.52
N ASP A 317 8.07 31.37 19.71
CA ASP A 317 8.96 31.60 20.85
C ASP A 317 10.19 30.67 20.89
N GLY A 318 10.30 29.72 19.94
CA GLY A 318 11.37 28.73 19.83
C GLY A 318 11.19 27.49 20.72
N ASN A 319 10.08 27.39 21.45
CA ASN A 319 9.71 26.17 22.19
C ASN A 319 9.03 25.16 21.26
N ASP A 320 8.89 23.92 21.72
CA ASP A 320 8.32 22.84 20.91
C ASP A 320 6.93 22.45 21.41
N TYR A 321 5.99 22.35 20.48
CA TYR A 321 4.58 22.12 20.74
C TYR A 321 4.02 21.00 19.88
N ALA A 322 2.88 20.46 20.29
CA ALA A 322 2.12 19.53 19.47
C ALA A 322 0.63 19.81 19.55
N VAL A 323 -0.11 19.35 18.55
CA VAL A 323 -1.58 19.31 18.54
C VAL A 323 -2.04 17.90 18.21
N THR A 324 -3.13 17.45 18.85
CA THR A 324 -3.79 16.16 18.57
C THR A 324 -5.29 16.37 18.45
N GLY A 325 -5.95 15.70 17.51
CA GLY A 325 -7.40 15.64 17.44
C GLY A 325 -8.02 14.55 18.34
N THR A 326 -9.34 14.41 18.29
CA THR A 326 -10.08 13.30 18.93
C THR A 326 -10.99 12.60 17.92
N TRP A 327 -11.13 11.29 18.08
CA TRP A 327 -11.91 10.45 17.17
C TRP A 327 -13.18 9.89 17.82
N GLY A 328 -14.32 10.03 17.14
CA GLY A 328 -15.58 9.45 17.63
C GLY A 328 -16.05 10.00 18.98
N ALA A 329 -15.57 11.19 19.36
CA ALA A 329 -15.76 11.83 20.66
C ALA A 329 -16.60 13.12 20.50
N ASP A 330 -16.06 14.26 20.94
CA ASP A 330 -16.79 15.52 21.11
C ASP A 330 -16.12 16.71 20.40
N GLY A 331 -15.29 16.44 19.39
CA GLY A 331 -14.67 17.47 18.57
C GLY A 331 -13.58 18.26 19.29
N THR A 332 -12.97 17.70 20.34
CA THR A 332 -11.88 18.36 21.07
C THR A 332 -10.54 18.14 20.34
N SER A 333 -9.74 19.20 20.24
CA SER A 333 -8.30 19.13 19.95
C SER A 333 -7.51 19.54 21.19
N TYR A 334 -6.41 18.87 21.47
CA TYR A 334 -5.52 19.18 22.59
C TYR A 334 -4.21 19.78 22.08
N PHE A 335 -3.76 20.82 22.76
CA PHE A 335 -2.46 21.45 22.54
C PHE A 335 -1.51 21.07 23.65
N TRP A 336 -0.25 20.82 23.28
CA TRP A 336 0.75 20.23 24.16
C TRP A 336 2.04 21.03 24.11
N ASP A 337 2.67 21.25 25.27
CA ASP A 337 4.09 21.61 25.36
C ASP A 337 4.91 20.31 25.37
N VAL A 338 5.81 20.18 24.39
CA VAL A 338 6.71 19.04 24.21
C VAL A 338 8.17 19.47 24.18
N THR A 339 8.48 20.70 24.62
CA THR A 339 9.84 21.26 24.72
C THR A 339 10.76 20.35 25.52
N GLN A 340 10.21 19.67 26.53
CA GLN A 340 10.87 18.56 27.23
C GLN A 340 10.09 17.28 26.90
N PRO A 341 10.57 16.43 25.97
CA PRO A 341 9.82 15.25 25.51
C PRO A 341 9.55 14.20 26.59
N ASP A 342 10.25 14.25 27.73
CA ASP A 342 10.01 13.41 28.91
C ASP A 342 8.96 13.98 29.87
N ASN A 343 8.47 15.18 29.60
CA ASN A 343 7.50 15.92 30.40
C ASN A 343 6.47 16.62 29.50
N ILE A 344 5.75 15.83 28.72
CA ILE A 344 4.68 16.28 27.84
C ILE A 344 3.53 16.84 28.69
N LYS A 345 3.10 18.08 28.41
CA LYS A 345 2.02 18.75 29.15
C LYS A 345 0.92 19.18 28.22
N LYS A 346 -0.33 18.86 28.57
CA LYS A 346 -1.50 19.48 27.96
C LYS A 346 -1.58 20.93 28.44
N ILE A 347 -1.53 21.89 27.53
CA ILE A 347 -1.49 23.33 27.85
C ILE A 347 -2.78 24.05 27.50
N ASP A 348 -3.49 23.60 26.47
CA ASP A 348 -4.78 24.16 26.06
C ASP A 348 -5.63 23.11 25.33
N SER A 349 -6.89 23.45 25.06
CA SER A 349 -7.79 22.64 24.24
C SER A 349 -8.85 23.49 23.54
N VAL A 350 -9.18 23.10 22.32
CA VAL A 350 -10.28 23.72 21.56
C VAL A 350 -11.33 22.68 21.27
N GLN A 351 -12.58 22.97 21.64
CA GLN A 351 -13.73 22.13 21.30
C GLN A 351 -14.57 22.81 20.21
N VAL A 352 -14.88 22.06 19.16
CA VAL A 352 -15.72 22.52 18.05
C VAL A 352 -16.93 21.60 17.88
N ASP A 353 -17.98 22.08 17.19
CA ASP A 353 -19.13 21.25 16.83
C ASP A 353 -18.71 20.20 15.80
N ALA A 354 -18.20 19.07 16.28
CA ALA A 354 -17.83 17.90 15.52
C ALA A 354 -17.88 16.65 16.42
N ARG A 355 -18.00 15.48 15.81
CA ARG A 355 -17.81 14.20 16.51
C ARG A 355 -16.34 13.78 16.44
N THR A 356 -15.68 14.05 15.33
CA THR A 356 -14.30 13.69 15.06
C THR A 356 -13.57 14.94 14.57
N VAL A 357 -12.44 15.26 15.18
CA VAL A 357 -11.38 16.06 14.55
C VAL A 357 -10.38 15.05 14.03
N ASN A 358 -10.43 14.75 12.75
CA ASN A 358 -9.70 13.59 12.24
C ASN A 358 -8.23 13.91 11.98
N ASP A 359 -7.98 15.14 11.54
CA ASP A 359 -6.67 15.60 11.15
C ASP A 359 -6.41 17.03 11.65
N VAL A 360 -5.14 17.29 11.96
CA VAL A 360 -4.61 18.55 12.47
C VAL A 360 -3.26 18.84 11.80
N LYS A 361 -3.04 20.08 11.38
CA LYS A 361 -1.77 20.53 10.79
C LYS A 361 -1.45 21.94 11.23
N VAL A 362 -0.16 22.23 11.39
CA VAL A 362 0.33 23.58 11.74
C VAL A 362 1.23 24.10 10.63
N SER A 363 1.08 25.38 10.30
CA SER A 363 1.92 26.09 9.33
C SER A 363 3.40 26.02 9.72
N SER A 364 4.28 26.04 8.72
CA SER A 364 5.73 25.93 8.94
C SER A 364 6.32 27.06 9.78
N ASP A 365 5.65 28.21 9.87
CA ASP A 365 6.03 29.33 10.72
C ASP A 365 5.46 29.27 12.14
N GLY A 366 4.73 28.20 12.48
CA GLY A 366 4.21 27.93 13.83
C GLY A 366 3.08 28.85 14.28
N LYS A 367 2.39 29.53 13.37
CA LYS A 367 1.34 30.52 13.71
C LYS A 367 -0.09 30.06 13.48
N ILE A 368 -0.32 29.20 12.50
CA ILE A 368 -1.67 28.80 12.09
C ILE A 368 -1.84 27.30 12.23
N CYS A 369 -2.81 26.87 13.02
CA CYS A 369 -3.27 25.49 13.09
C CYS A 369 -4.59 25.36 12.35
N VAL A 370 -4.71 24.31 11.53
CA VAL A 370 -5.95 23.93 10.87
C VAL A 370 -6.37 22.58 11.41
N ILE A 371 -7.64 22.49 11.83
CA ILE A 371 -8.24 21.23 12.27
C ILE A 371 -9.44 20.89 11.38
N SER A 372 -9.60 19.61 11.07
CA SER A 372 -10.74 19.12 10.32
C SER A 372 -11.99 18.97 11.22
N ARG A 373 -13.19 19.07 10.63
CA ARG A 373 -14.44 18.72 11.32
C ARG A 373 -15.15 17.59 10.58
N GLU A 374 -15.52 16.55 11.32
CA GLU A 374 -16.40 15.49 10.84
C GLU A 374 -17.53 15.20 11.84
N GLY A 375 -18.75 15.15 11.32
CA GLY A 375 -19.94 14.83 12.10
C GLY A 375 -20.52 16.03 12.85
N ALA A 376 -20.35 17.25 12.35
CA ALA A 376 -20.96 18.46 12.92
C ALA A 376 -22.49 18.35 13.00
N SER A 377 -23.08 18.80 14.12
CA SER A 377 -24.52 18.68 14.39
C SER A 377 -25.39 19.40 13.34
N ASN A 378 -24.87 20.51 12.80
CA ASN A 378 -25.52 21.34 11.79
C ASN A 378 -25.15 20.95 10.35
N ARG A 379 -24.40 19.85 10.15
CA ARG A 379 -23.86 19.38 8.85
C ARG A 379 -22.92 20.36 8.15
N LYS A 380 -22.37 21.34 8.87
CA LYS A 380 -21.29 22.22 8.43
C LYS A 380 -19.96 21.71 8.99
N ASN A 381 -19.40 20.73 8.30
CA ASN A 381 -18.12 20.12 8.61
C ASN A 381 -16.99 21.12 8.28
N GLY A 382 -16.39 21.12 7.10
CA GLY A 382 -15.34 22.09 6.78
C GLY A 382 -14.14 22.08 7.74
N ILE A 383 -13.40 23.19 7.75
CA ILE A 383 -12.18 23.36 8.53
C ILE A 383 -12.30 24.54 9.50
N ILE A 384 -11.54 24.45 10.59
CA ILE A 384 -11.37 25.52 11.57
C ILE A 384 -9.93 26.00 11.52
N ILE A 385 -9.75 27.32 11.48
CA ILE A 385 -8.45 27.97 11.45
C ILE A 385 -8.22 28.63 12.81
N ILE A 386 -7.09 28.30 13.43
CA ILE A 386 -6.74 28.64 14.80
C ILE A 386 -5.40 29.40 14.79
N ASP A 387 -5.34 30.54 15.47
CA ASP A 387 -4.08 31.21 15.80
C ASP A 387 -3.41 30.47 16.95
N VAL A 388 -2.20 29.98 16.69
CA VAL A 388 -1.35 29.27 17.64
C VAL A 388 -0.03 29.99 17.90
N SER A 389 0.03 31.30 17.60
CA SER A 389 1.17 32.15 17.94
C SER A 389 1.45 32.17 19.46
N ASN A 390 0.43 31.91 20.28
CA ASN A 390 0.57 31.56 21.69
C ASN A 390 -0.10 30.21 21.96
N PRO A 391 0.63 29.08 21.96
CA PRO A 391 0.05 27.75 22.15
C PRO A 391 -0.60 27.50 23.52
N TYR A 392 -0.35 28.38 24.51
CA TYR A 392 -1.00 28.34 25.83
C TYR A 392 -2.38 29.02 25.86
N GLU A 393 -2.73 29.75 24.82
CA GLU A 393 -3.98 30.51 24.74
C GLU A 393 -4.38 30.64 23.26
N VAL A 394 -4.84 29.53 22.67
CA VAL A 394 -5.13 29.46 21.24
C VAL A 394 -6.49 30.09 20.91
N GLU A 395 -6.62 30.70 19.73
CA GLU A 395 -7.85 31.41 19.34
C GLU A 395 -8.39 30.89 18.00
N ILE A 396 -9.66 30.49 17.95
CA ILE A 396 -10.34 30.27 16.67
C ILE A 396 -10.53 31.61 15.98
N ILE A 397 -9.88 31.80 14.83
CA ILE A 397 -9.93 33.06 14.08
C ILE A 397 -10.89 33.02 12.89
N SER A 398 -11.15 31.84 12.32
CA SER A 398 -12.15 31.68 11.27
C SER A 398 -12.58 30.22 11.06
N GLU A 399 -13.65 30.03 10.30
CA GLU A 399 -14.06 28.73 9.76
C GLU A 399 -14.24 28.82 8.24
N TYR A 400 -13.96 27.74 7.52
CA TYR A 400 -14.25 27.62 6.10
C TYR A 400 -15.09 26.37 5.83
N THR A 401 -16.30 26.57 5.28
CA THR A 401 -17.29 25.50 5.08
C THR A 401 -17.82 25.42 3.65
N LYS A 402 -17.53 26.42 2.81
CA LYS A 402 -18.00 26.45 1.43
C LYS A 402 -17.43 25.24 0.68
N ASN A 403 -18.30 24.47 0.02
CA ASN A 403 -17.99 23.23 -0.69
C ASN A 403 -17.44 22.07 0.18
N LEU A 404 -17.26 22.27 1.49
CA LEU A 404 -16.81 21.27 2.46
C LEU A 404 -17.98 20.75 3.31
N THR A 405 -19.06 20.32 2.66
CA THR A 405 -20.29 19.89 3.34
C THR A 405 -20.20 18.46 3.87
N GLY A 406 -19.39 17.61 3.23
CA GLY A 406 -19.00 16.31 3.77
C GLY A 406 -18.01 16.44 4.93
N GLY A 407 -17.83 15.36 5.70
CA GLY A 407 -16.76 15.32 6.70
C GLY A 407 -15.41 15.63 6.04
N VAL A 408 -14.60 16.48 6.67
CA VAL A 408 -13.23 16.71 6.21
C VAL A 408 -12.34 15.68 6.88
N HIS A 409 -11.78 14.77 6.08
CA HIS A 409 -11.02 13.64 6.60
C HIS A 409 -9.55 13.99 6.82
N ASN A 410 -8.91 14.61 5.82
CA ASN A 410 -7.51 14.99 5.80
C ASN A 410 -7.38 16.48 5.43
N VAL A 411 -6.40 17.15 6.04
CA VAL A 411 -5.97 18.51 5.68
C VAL A 411 -4.45 18.56 5.56
N PHE A 412 -3.93 19.36 4.65
CA PHE A 412 -2.50 19.65 4.60
C PHE A 412 -2.26 21.14 4.39
N ILE A 413 -1.25 21.70 5.07
CA ILE A 413 -0.82 23.10 4.90
C ILE A 413 0.51 23.11 4.17
N TYR A 414 0.54 23.73 3.00
CA TYR A 414 1.77 23.99 2.27
C TYR A 414 1.79 25.46 1.84
N GLU A 415 2.83 26.17 2.28
CA GLU A 415 2.89 27.63 2.22
C GLU A 415 1.61 28.24 2.82
N ASN A 416 0.94 29.14 2.11
CA ASN A 416 -0.31 29.78 2.55
C ASN A 416 -1.56 29.13 1.93
N HIS A 417 -1.53 27.81 1.69
CA HIS A 417 -2.66 27.07 1.16
C HIS A 417 -2.99 25.84 2.00
N VAL A 418 -4.28 25.64 2.26
CA VAL A 418 -4.85 24.43 2.86
C VAL A 418 -5.42 23.55 1.76
N TYR A 419 -4.96 22.32 1.70
CA TYR A 419 -5.49 21.26 0.85
C TYR A 419 -6.45 20.45 1.71
N ALA A 420 -7.76 20.66 1.53
CA ALA A 420 -8.79 20.08 2.39
C ALA A 420 -9.62 19.05 1.63
N LEU A 421 -9.62 17.81 2.12
CA LEU A 421 -10.39 16.73 1.52
C LEU A 421 -11.78 16.63 2.17
N SER A 422 -12.82 16.95 1.40
CA SER A 422 -14.22 16.82 1.84
C SER A 422 -14.94 15.71 1.10
N ASN A 423 -15.63 14.84 1.85
CA ASN A 423 -16.44 13.73 1.31
C ASN A 423 -15.64 12.68 0.52
N GLY A 424 -14.31 12.71 0.58
CA GLY A 424 -13.44 11.74 -0.08
C GLY A 424 -13.43 11.75 -1.60
N GLU A 425 -14.09 12.70 -2.30
CA GLU A 425 -14.11 12.67 -3.78
C GLU A 425 -13.02 13.55 -4.41
N ARG A 426 -12.73 14.69 -3.78
CA ARG A 426 -11.86 15.75 -4.30
C ARG A 426 -11.31 16.56 -3.15
N PHE A 427 -10.12 17.13 -3.32
CA PHE A 427 -9.60 18.12 -2.39
C PHE A 427 -9.77 19.53 -2.96
N TYR A 428 -10.07 20.48 -2.08
CA TYR A 428 -10.12 21.91 -2.40
C TYR A 428 -8.84 22.57 -1.90
N VAL A 429 -8.38 23.56 -2.66
CA VAL A 429 -7.20 24.37 -2.32
C VAL A 429 -7.70 25.73 -1.85
N ILE A 430 -7.44 26.04 -0.58
CA ILE A 430 -7.95 27.20 0.13
C ILE A 430 -6.78 28.10 0.48
N ASN A 431 -6.76 29.31 -0.03
CA ASN A 431 -5.77 30.31 0.34
C ASN A 431 -6.05 30.84 1.75
N ILE A 432 -4.99 30.95 2.53
CA ILE A 432 -4.97 31.44 3.91
C ILE A 432 -3.94 32.56 4.11
N ASP A 433 -3.61 33.33 3.06
CA ASP A 433 -2.75 34.52 3.18
C ASP A 433 -3.30 35.51 4.21
N ASP A 434 -4.63 35.67 4.24
CA ASP A 434 -5.37 36.25 5.36
C ASP A 434 -6.21 35.13 6.02
N PRO A 435 -5.72 34.51 7.11
CA PRO A 435 -6.40 33.38 7.74
C PRO A 435 -7.73 33.76 8.41
N LYS A 436 -8.04 35.06 8.53
CA LYS A 436 -9.37 35.53 8.98
C LYS A 436 -10.39 35.55 7.85
N ASN A 437 -9.94 35.59 6.59
CA ASN A 437 -10.78 35.65 5.39
C ASN A 437 -10.35 34.60 4.35
N PRO A 438 -10.37 33.30 4.69
CA PRO A 438 -9.94 32.25 3.76
C PRO A 438 -10.87 32.13 2.54
N TYR A 439 -10.30 31.79 1.39
CA TYR A 439 -11.07 31.59 0.16
C TYR A 439 -10.48 30.49 -0.73
N GLU A 440 -11.35 29.75 -1.42
CA GLU A 440 -10.95 28.72 -2.38
C GLU A 440 -10.32 29.34 -3.64
N VAL A 441 -9.18 28.78 -4.04
CA VAL A 441 -8.44 29.16 -5.25
C VAL A 441 -8.44 28.08 -6.32
N GLY A 442 -8.66 26.81 -5.95
CA GLY A 442 -8.65 25.69 -6.88
C GLY A 442 -9.20 24.41 -6.25
N MET A 443 -9.25 23.36 -7.05
CA MET A 443 -9.63 22.01 -6.64
C MET A 443 -8.93 20.99 -7.54
N PHE A 444 -8.79 19.77 -7.04
CA PHE A 444 -8.34 18.65 -7.85
C PHE A 444 -9.25 17.44 -7.64
N GLU A 445 -9.54 16.77 -8.75
CA GLU A 445 -10.14 15.45 -8.78
C GLU A 445 -9.55 14.64 -9.94
N ILE A 446 -9.57 13.32 -9.83
CA ILE A 446 -9.07 12.42 -10.89
C ILE A 446 -10.05 12.43 -12.08
N GLY A 447 -11.35 12.61 -11.82
CA GLY A 447 -12.41 12.60 -12.83
C GLY A 447 -12.87 11.21 -13.24
N LYS A 448 -12.55 10.18 -12.46
CA LYS A 448 -13.05 8.81 -12.64
C LYS A 448 -14.34 8.59 -11.87
N GLU A 449 -15.25 7.80 -12.44
CA GLU A 449 -16.47 7.37 -11.76
C GLU A 449 -16.10 6.57 -10.50
N GLY A 450 -16.65 6.97 -9.35
CA GLY A 450 -16.40 6.29 -8.08
C GLY A 450 -14.99 6.49 -7.53
N GLN A 451 -14.30 7.56 -7.93
CA GLN A 451 -13.03 7.96 -7.32
C GLN A 451 -13.21 8.16 -5.80
N ALA A 452 -12.17 7.84 -5.05
CA ALA A 452 -12.11 8.13 -3.63
C ALA A 452 -10.69 8.52 -3.25
N ILE A 453 -10.48 9.76 -2.87
CA ILE A 453 -9.25 10.30 -2.27
C ILE A 453 -9.38 10.13 -0.76
N HIS A 454 -8.31 9.66 -0.12
CA HIS A 454 -8.21 9.45 1.32
C HIS A 454 -7.38 10.53 2.00
N ASP A 455 -6.16 10.75 1.50
CA ASP A 455 -5.18 11.69 2.05
C ASP A 455 -4.50 12.49 0.94
N VAL A 456 -3.99 13.66 1.31
CA VAL A 456 -3.08 14.45 0.50
C VAL A 456 -1.87 14.90 1.34
N TRP A 457 -0.68 14.64 0.83
CA TRP A 457 0.58 15.19 1.35
C TRP A 457 1.16 16.15 0.32
N VAL A 458 1.71 17.30 0.73
CA VAL A 458 2.30 18.26 -0.22
C VAL A 458 3.75 18.56 0.16
N GLU A 459 4.66 18.37 -0.78
CA GLU A 459 6.09 18.63 -0.60
C GLU A 459 6.68 19.19 -1.89
N ASP A 460 7.51 20.23 -1.78
CA ASP A 460 8.15 20.92 -2.91
C ASP A 460 7.18 21.31 -4.05
N GLY A 461 5.94 21.69 -3.71
CA GLY A 461 4.91 22.06 -4.69
C GLY A 461 4.33 20.89 -5.47
N ILE A 462 4.54 19.65 -5.02
CA ILE A 462 3.90 18.43 -5.52
C ILE A 462 2.94 17.90 -4.45
N ALA A 463 1.67 17.74 -4.82
CA ALA A 463 0.70 17.03 -4.01
C ALA A 463 0.69 15.54 -4.36
N TYR A 464 0.85 14.70 -3.35
CA TYR A 464 0.80 13.24 -3.39
C TYR A 464 -0.57 12.83 -2.86
N SER A 465 -1.48 12.52 -3.78
CA SER A 465 -2.84 12.14 -3.45
C SER A 465 -2.93 10.63 -3.28
N SER A 466 -3.54 10.16 -2.20
CA SER A 466 -3.78 8.74 -1.92
C SER A 466 -5.23 8.38 -2.22
N ASN A 467 -5.46 7.52 -3.22
CA ASN A 467 -6.77 7.41 -3.88
C ASN A 467 -7.39 6.00 -3.83
N TRP A 468 -7.21 5.27 -2.72
CA TRP A 468 -7.72 3.90 -2.58
C TRP A 468 -7.38 3.04 -3.82
N ARG A 469 -8.38 2.54 -4.54
CA ARG A 469 -8.21 1.69 -5.74
C ARG A 469 -7.51 2.38 -6.91
N ASP A 470 -7.53 3.71 -6.94
CA ASP A 470 -6.86 4.50 -7.96
C ASP A 470 -5.41 4.81 -7.59
N GLY A 471 -4.88 4.25 -6.50
CA GLY A 471 -3.47 4.32 -6.16
C GLY A 471 -2.99 5.74 -5.88
N VAL A 472 -1.75 6.06 -6.25
CA VAL A 472 -1.13 7.38 -6.01
C VAL A 472 -1.23 8.25 -7.27
N TYR A 473 -1.47 9.55 -7.08
CA TYR A 473 -1.28 10.58 -8.11
C TYR A 473 -0.30 11.65 -7.62
N LEU A 474 0.69 11.98 -8.46
CA LEU A 474 1.59 13.11 -8.30
C LEU A 474 1.02 14.29 -9.07
N ILE A 475 0.76 15.39 -8.36
CA ILE A 475 0.04 16.54 -8.86
C ILE A 475 0.90 17.78 -8.67
N ASP A 476 1.23 18.45 -9.76
CA ASP A 476 1.93 19.74 -9.72
C ASP A 476 0.95 20.80 -9.22
N VAL A 477 1.25 21.34 -8.03
CA VAL A 477 0.51 22.42 -7.37
C VAL A 477 1.39 23.66 -7.19
N GLY A 478 2.49 23.76 -7.95
CA GLY A 478 3.43 24.88 -7.85
C GLY A 478 4.91 24.48 -7.95
N ASN A 479 5.22 23.20 -8.18
CA ASN A 479 6.58 22.74 -8.47
C ASN A 479 7.06 23.24 -9.84
N GLY A 480 6.13 23.31 -10.82
CA GLY A 480 6.40 23.81 -12.17
C GLY A 480 6.86 22.74 -13.17
N ILE A 481 6.86 21.46 -12.78
CA ILE A 481 7.24 20.34 -13.67
C ILE A 481 6.35 20.22 -14.90
N VAL A 482 5.04 20.50 -14.76
CA VAL A 482 4.07 20.53 -15.86
C VAL A 482 3.27 21.83 -15.93
N GLY A 483 3.68 22.84 -15.15
CA GLY A 483 3.04 24.16 -15.10
C GLY A 483 1.78 24.20 -14.24
N GLY A 484 1.68 23.30 -13.26
CA GLY A 484 0.61 23.31 -12.27
C GLY A 484 0.75 24.45 -11.26
N SER A 485 -0.35 24.75 -10.56
CA SER A 485 -0.41 25.79 -9.52
C SER A 485 -1.51 25.47 -8.51
N PRO A 486 -1.57 26.13 -7.34
CA PRO A 486 -2.66 25.92 -6.38
C PRO A 486 -4.05 26.18 -6.98
N SER A 487 -4.16 27.12 -7.93
CA SER A 487 -5.40 27.46 -8.64
C SER A 487 -5.71 26.57 -9.85
N ASN A 488 -4.72 25.80 -10.32
CA ASN A 488 -4.88 24.86 -11.42
C ASN A 488 -3.93 23.67 -11.22
N PRO A 489 -4.27 22.74 -10.30
CA PRO A 489 -3.48 21.54 -10.06
C PRO A 489 -3.44 20.64 -11.30
N ILE A 490 -2.27 20.07 -11.65
CA ILE A 490 -2.11 19.22 -12.83
C ILE A 490 -1.42 17.90 -12.45
N ALA A 491 -2.12 16.77 -12.59
CA ALA A 491 -1.52 15.45 -12.42
C ALA A 491 -0.52 15.13 -13.54
N PHE A 492 0.64 14.57 -13.18
CA PHE A 492 1.70 14.23 -14.13
C PHE A 492 2.32 12.83 -13.95
N GLY A 493 2.01 12.15 -12.84
CA GLY A 493 2.46 10.78 -12.58
C GLY A 493 1.43 10.03 -11.75
N ASN A 494 1.32 8.72 -11.93
CA ASN A 494 0.43 7.87 -11.13
C ASN A 494 0.91 6.42 -11.09
N TYR A 495 0.51 5.69 -10.06
CA TYR A 495 0.73 4.25 -9.95
C TYR A 495 -0.42 3.60 -9.20
N THR A 496 -0.89 2.43 -9.67
CA THR A 496 -1.99 1.67 -9.07
C THR A 496 -1.59 0.23 -8.84
N TYR A 497 -2.17 -0.41 -7.82
CA TYR A 497 -1.86 -1.79 -7.44
C TYR A 497 -3.12 -2.54 -6.98
N ASP A 498 -3.04 -3.88 -6.97
CA ASP A 498 -4.22 -4.76 -6.95
C ASP A 498 -5.04 -4.72 -5.65
N SER A 499 -4.42 -4.50 -4.49
CA SER A 499 -5.18 -4.49 -3.22
C SER A 499 -6.15 -3.30 -3.19
N GLY A 500 -5.76 -2.17 -3.78
CA GLY A 500 -6.55 -0.93 -3.82
C GLY A 500 -6.86 -0.35 -2.44
N ALA A 501 -6.17 -0.78 -1.38
CA ALA A 501 -6.39 -0.34 -0.01
C ALA A 501 -5.56 0.90 0.34
N HIS A 502 -5.20 1.71 -0.67
CA HIS A 502 -4.28 2.82 -0.54
C HIS A 502 -4.83 3.96 0.32
N HIS A 503 -4.17 4.17 1.46
CA HIS A 503 -4.54 5.12 2.49
C HIS A 503 -3.67 6.37 2.49
N ALA A 504 -2.34 6.21 2.53
CA ALA A 504 -1.39 7.31 2.66
C ALA A 504 -0.20 7.15 1.72
N THR A 505 0.34 8.27 1.23
CA THR A 505 1.54 8.34 0.38
C THR A 505 2.52 9.37 0.93
N PHE A 506 3.79 8.98 1.04
CA PHE A 506 4.86 9.94 1.30
C PHE A 506 5.96 9.83 0.25
N PRO A 507 6.49 10.96 -0.27
CA PRO A 507 7.66 10.94 -1.13
C PRO A 507 8.91 10.52 -0.35
N PHE A 508 9.82 9.82 -1.03
CA PHE A 508 11.09 9.39 -0.46
C PHE A 508 12.21 9.58 -1.47
N LYS A 509 13.05 10.58 -1.24
CA LYS A 509 14.32 10.70 -1.95
C LYS A 509 15.43 10.03 -1.15
N SER A 510 15.89 8.87 -1.60
CA SER A 510 16.92 8.13 -0.89
C SER A 510 18.22 8.92 -0.82
N LYS A 511 18.75 9.06 0.40
CA LYS A 511 20.03 9.73 0.63
C LYS A 511 21.21 8.88 0.17
N SER A 512 21.10 7.55 0.29
CA SER A 512 22.16 6.63 -0.06
C SER A 512 22.27 6.34 -1.55
N THR A 513 21.17 6.39 -2.30
CA THR A 513 21.17 6.10 -3.75
C THR A 513 20.83 7.29 -4.63
N GLY A 514 20.16 8.31 -4.09
CA GLY A 514 19.64 9.46 -4.85
C GLY A 514 18.34 9.19 -5.59
N LYS A 515 17.84 7.95 -5.56
CA LYS A 515 16.60 7.54 -6.24
C LYS A 515 15.37 8.15 -5.59
N PHE A 516 14.36 8.40 -6.41
CA PHE A 516 13.08 8.88 -5.96
C PHE A 516 12.06 7.74 -5.92
N TYR A 517 11.50 7.52 -4.74
CA TYR A 517 10.43 6.59 -4.49
C TYR A 517 9.19 7.33 -4.00
N THR A 518 8.05 6.69 -4.14
CA THR A 518 6.91 6.94 -3.26
C THR A 518 6.67 5.70 -2.41
N ILE A 519 6.35 5.93 -1.13
CA ILE A 519 5.92 4.89 -0.21
C ILE A 519 4.41 5.01 -0.11
N LEU A 520 3.69 3.93 -0.39
CA LEU A 520 2.23 3.85 -0.32
C LEU A 520 1.84 2.89 0.79
N GLY A 521 0.88 3.26 1.63
CA GLY A 521 0.42 2.43 2.74
C GLY A 521 -0.99 1.92 2.56
N ASP A 522 -1.19 0.64 2.88
CA ASP A 522 -2.51 0.03 2.95
C ASP A 522 -3.18 0.27 4.31
N GLU A 523 -4.47 0.58 4.30
CA GLU A 523 -5.35 0.55 5.47
C GLU A 523 -6.43 -0.52 5.28
N ILE A 524 -6.32 -1.60 6.05
CA ILE A 524 -7.29 -2.71 6.00
C ILE A 524 -7.70 -3.09 7.42
N PHE A 525 -9.01 -3.03 7.66
CA PHE A 525 -9.66 -3.54 8.87
C PHE A 525 -10.61 -4.67 8.49
N PRO A 526 -10.18 -5.95 8.50
CA PRO A 526 -11.00 -7.07 8.04
C PRO A 526 -12.37 -7.16 8.72
N ASN A 527 -12.43 -6.78 10.00
CA ASN A 527 -13.63 -6.78 10.82
C ASN A 527 -14.18 -5.37 11.11
N GLY A 528 -13.67 -4.35 10.41
CA GLY A 528 -13.90 -2.95 10.72
C GLY A 528 -13.17 -2.48 11.98
N VAL A 529 -13.14 -1.17 12.19
CA VAL A 529 -12.59 -0.56 13.41
C VAL A 529 -13.48 -0.94 14.60
N ASN A 530 -12.87 -1.46 15.67
CA ASN A 530 -13.55 -1.73 16.94
C ASN A 530 -13.21 -0.62 17.94
N PRO A 531 -14.09 0.38 18.16
CA PRO A 531 -13.78 1.48 19.09
C PRO A 531 -13.93 1.09 20.57
N ASN A 532 -14.33 -0.15 20.88
CA ASN A 532 -14.51 -0.58 22.28
C ASN A 532 -13.64 -1.80 22.63
N GLY A 533 -12.66 -2.13 21.79
CA GLY A 533 -11.73 -3.23 22.00
C GLY A 533 -10.67 -3.28 20.91
N THR A 534 -9.77 -4.25 20.96
CA THR A 534 -8.69 -4.36 19.96
C THR A 534 -9.26 -4.54 18.56
N SER A 535 -8.72 -3.77 17.61
CA SER A 535 -9.04 -3.88 16.18
C SER A 535 -8.13 -4.90 15.50
N GLU A 536 -8.67 -5.63 14.52
CA GLU A 536 -7.85 -6.44 13.62
C GLU A 536 -7.41 -5.57 12.44
N THR A 537 -6.11 -5.56 12.15
CA THR A 537 -5.52 -4.75 11.07
C THR A 537 -4.72 -5.62 10.12
N ALA A 538 -4.63 -5.18 8.87
CA ALA A 538 -3.86 -5.81 7.81
C ALA A 538 -3.37 -4.75 6.81
N GLY A 539 -2.54 -5.17 5.88
CA GLY A 539 -1.93 -4.30 4.87
C GLY A 539 -0.41 -4.29 4.97
N PHE A 540 0.23 -3.54 4.11
CA PHE A 540 1.67 -3.35 4.09
C PHE A 540 2.02 -2.03 3.38
N LEU A 541 3.30 -1.67 3.44
CA LEU A 541 3.82 -0.54 2.68
C LEU A 541 4.41 -1.01 1.36
N HIS A 542 4.09 -0.32 0.28
CA HIS A 542 4.64 -0.51 -1.06
C HIS A 542 5.71 0.54 -1.34
N PHE A 543 6.82 0.15 -1.96
CA PHE A 543 7.89 1.04 -2.40
C PHE A 543 7.92 1.08 -3.92
N VAL A 544 7.50 2.21 -4.47
CA VAL A 544 7.38 2.41 -5.92
C VAL A 544 8.49 3.34 -6.38
N ASP A 545 9.36 2.84 -7.25
CA ASP A 545 10.43 3.61 -7.91
C ASP A 545 9.79 4.53 -8.96
N PHE A 546 10.01 5.84 -8.81
CA PHE A 546 9.49 6.92 -9.64
C PHE A 546 10.61 7.69 -10.35
N ASP A 547 11.83 7.13 -10.47
CA ASP A 547 12.91 7.76 -11.24
C ASP A 547 12.52 7.94 -12.73
N ASP A 548 11.71 7.03 -13.29
CA ASP A 548 11.00 7.22 -14.55
C ASP A 548 9.51 7.46 -14.29
N LEU A 549 9.11 8.73 -14.31
CA LEU A 549 7.73 9.18 -14.06
C LEU A 549 6.69 8.56 -15.01
N ASN A 550 7.10 8.11 -16.20
CA ASN A 550 6.18 7.50 -17.17
C ASN A 550 6.04 5.99 -16.98
N ASN A 551 6.96 5.37 -16.23
CA ASN A 551 6.97 3.94 -15.98
C ASN A 551 7.39 3.65 -14.53
N PRO A 552 6.57 4.07 -13.55
CA PRO A 552 6.83 3.75 -12.15
C PRO A 552 6.69 2.26 -11.89
N VAL A 553 7.57 1.72 -11.04
CA VAL A 553 7.64 0.27 -10.77
C VAL A 553 7.72 0.02 -9.27
N GLU A 554 6.80 -0.81 -8.74
CA GLU A 554 6.95 -1.32 -7.38
C GLU A 554 8.12 -2.30 -7.29
N VAL A 555 9.09 -1.95 -6.46
CA VAL A 555 10.34 -2.71 -6.33
C VAL A 555 10.38 -3.48 -5.01
N ALA A 556 9.68 -3.01 -3.98
CA ALA A 556 9.81 -3.58 -2.65
C ALA A 556 8.56 -3.36 -1.80
N ARG A 557 8.45 -4.10 -0.70
CA ARG A 557 7.38 -3.96 0.28
C ARG A 557 7.85 -4.16 1.71
N TYR A 558 7.18 -3.53 2.67
CA TYR A 558 7.35 -3.80 4.09
C TYR A 558 6.05 -4.38 4.67
N GLU A 559 6.04 -5.69 4.86
CA GLU A 559 4.86 -6.45 5.29
C GLU A 559 5.14 -7.11 6.65
N LEU A 560 4.57 -6.53 7.71
CA LEU A 560 4.51 -7.17 9.02
C LEU A 560 3.19 -7.97 9.09
N PRO A 561 3.22 -9.31 9.12
CA PRO A 561 1.99 -10.10 9.11
C PRO A 561 1.03 -9.69 10.24
N THR A 562 -0.27 -9.72 9.94
CA THR A 562 -1.39 -9.40 10.87
C THR A 562 -1.43 -7.97 11.41
N HIS A 563 -0.77 -7.03 10.74
CA HIS A 563 -0.74 -5.63 11.14
C HIS A 563 -0.89 -4.72 9.91
N GLY A 564 -1.55 -3.57 10.08
CA GLY A 564 -1.67 -2.53 9.05
C GLY A 564 -0.80 -1.31 9.33
N SER A 565 -0.66 -0.45 8.33
CA SER A 565 -0.01 0.86 8.43
C SER A 565 -1.03 1.99 8.44
N HIS A 566 -0.67 3.13 9.02
CA HIS A 566 -1.39 4.40 8.87
C HIS A 566 -0.40 5.48 8.42
N ASN A 567 -0.20 6.55 9.19
CA ASN A 567 0.70 7.65 8.84
C ASN A 567 2.14 7.41 9.29
N TYR A 568 3.09 7.90 8.50
CA TYR A 568 4.52 7.67 8.69
C TYR A 568 5.34 8.92 8.37
N TRP A 569 6.61 8.87 8.76
CA TRP A 569 7.59 9.93 8.54
C TRP A 569 8.88 9.35 8.01
N ILE A 570 9.56 10.13 7.18
CA ILE A 570 10.80 9.72 6.53
C ILE A 570 11.85 10.78 6.82
N GLU A 571 12.99 10.36 7.31
CA GLU A 571 14.16 11.23 7.47
C GLU A 571 15.38 10.46 6.98
N ASP A 572 16.10 11.06 6.03
CA ASP A 572 17.18 10.39 5.30
C ASP A 572 16.69 9.01 4.80
N ASP A 573 17.40 7.93 5.11
CA ASP A 573 17.04 6.56 4.75
C ASP A 573 16.41 5.78 5.94
N ILE A 574 15.68 6.47 6.82
CA ILE A 574 14.97 5.85 7.94
C ILE A 574 13.48 6.20 7.86
N LEU A 575 12.66 5.16 7.92
CA LEU A 575 11.20 5.25 7.93
C LEU A 575 10.67 5.01 9.35
N TYR A 576 9.77 5.88 9.80
CA TYR A 576 9.10 5.86 11.10
C TYR A 576 7.61 5.70 10.88
N ILE A 577 7.01 4.60 11.33
CA ILE A 577 5.66 4.19 10.91
C ILE A 577 4.75 4.08 12.14
N GLY A 578 3.57 4.71 12.07
CA GLY A 578 2.43 4.29 12.88
C GLY A 578 1.79 3.06 12.26
N MET A 579 1.88 1.91 12.94
CA MET A 579 1.34 0.63 12.44
C MET A 579 0.22 0.09 13.32
N TYR A 580 -0.77 0.91 13.66
CA TYR A 580 -1.91 0.56 14.51
C TYR A 580 -1.51 -0.35 15.68
N THR A 581 -1.94 -1.62 15.66
CA THR A 581 -1.73 -2.63 16.70
C THR A 581 -0.28 -3.07 16.84
N ALA A 582 0.55 -2.80 15.85
CA ALA A 582 1.98 -3.03 15.88
C ALA A 582 2.75 -1.87 16.54
N GLY A 583 2.09 -0.76 16.86
CA GLY A 583 2.72 0.39 17.48
C GLY A 583 3.61 1.18 16.53
N VAL A 584 4.62 1.85 17.09
CA VAL A 584 5.62 2.59 16.31
C VAL A 584 6.65 1.60 15.76
N ARG A 585 6.92 1.64 14.45
CA ARG A 585 7.97 0.86 13.78
C ARG A 585 9.02 1.76 13.17
N ILE A 586 10.28 1.34 13.21
CA ILE A 586 11.40 2.08 12.60
C ILE A 586 12.14 1.13 11.66
N VAL A 587 12.31 1.52 10.40
CA VAL A 587 12.80 0.65 9.33
C VAL A 587 13.96 1.31 8.56
N ASP A 588 15.02 0.55 8.31
CA ASP A 588 16.16 0.93 7.47
C ASP A 588 15.79 0.78 5.99
N ILE A 589 15.57 1.90 5.31
CA ILE A 589 15.24 1.97 3.89
C ILE A 589 16.43 2.44 3.05
N SER A 590 17.67 2.23 3.55
CA SER A 590 18.90 2.57 2.83
C SER A 590 19.29 1.56 1.74
N GLY A 591 20.04 2.07 0.76
CA GLY A 591 20.51 1.33 -0.42
C GLY A 591 19.41 1.14 -1.45
N ASP A 592 19.73 0.41 -2.51
CA ASP A 592 18.70 -0.03 -3.46
C ASP A 592 17.68 -0.91 -2.74
N LEU A 593 16.40 -0.68 -3.02
CA LEU A 593 15.29 -1.44 -2.46
C LEU A 593 14.81 -2.49 -3.46
N LEU A 594 14.63 -3.72 -2.99
CA LEU A 594 14.09 -4.83 -3.76
C LEU A 594 13.49 -5.87 -2.81
N GLY A 595 12.29 -6.40 -3.06
CA GLY A 595 11.70 -7.51 -2.31
C GLY A 595 11.08 -7.14 -0.95
N ASP A 596 11.11 -8.06 0.01
CA ASP A 596 10.43 -7.94 1.31
C ASP A 596 11.37 -7.39 2.41
N LEU A 597 11.23 -6.11 2.72
CA LEU A 597 12.09 -5.39 3.67
C LEU A 597 12.00 -5.97 5.08
N TYR A 598 10.83 -6.49 5.49
CA TYR A 598 10.66 -7.07 6.82
C TYR A 598 11.47 -8.37 6.94
N LYS A 599 11.35 -9.28 5.96
CA LYS A 599 12.15 -10.53 5.94
C LYS A 599 13.66 -10.28 5.84
N GLN A 600 14.05 -9.20 5.19
CA GLN A 600 15.46 -8.76 5.09
C GLN A 600 16.07 -8.30 6.42
N GLY A 601 15.26 -8.21 7.49
CA GLY A 601 15.72 -7.76 8.79
C GLY A 601 16.07 -6.28 8.81
N ARG A 602 15.35 -5.46 8.03
CA ARG A 602 15.52 -4.00 7.98
C ARG A 602 14.83 -3.27 9.13
N GLU A 603 13.97 -3.92 9.91
CA GLU A 603 13.41 -3.31 11.12
C GLU A 603 14.52 -3.00 12.13
N ILE A 604 14.67 -1.71 12.43
CA ILE A 604 15.58 -1.18 13.44
C ILE A 604 15.02 -1.47 14.83
N GLY A 605 13.73 -1.24 15.05
CA GLY A 605 13.09 -1.49 16.33
C GLY A 605 11.65 -1.02 16.34
N TYR A 606 10.97 -1.28 17.45
CA TYR A 606 9.56 -0.95 17.62
C TYR A 606 9.23 -0.56 19.06
N LEU A 607 8.07 0.09 19.23
CA LEU A 607 7.49 0.40 20.53
C LEU A 607 5.99 0.11 20.50
N LEU A 608 5.53 -0.72 21.44
CA LEU A 608 4.10 -0.84 21.75
C LEU A 608 3.73 0.22 22.79
N THR A 609 2.65 0.93 22.55
CA THR A 609 2.32 2.21 23.19
C THR A 609 1.20 2.09 24.23
N GLY A 610 0.57 0.92 24.33
CA GLY A 610 -0.51 0.65 25.27
C GLY A 610 -0.14 0.95 26.72
N SER A 611 -1.11 1.49 27.46
CA SER A 611 -1.00 1.86 28.88
C SER A 611 -2.19 1.32 29.66
N SER A 612 -2.01 0.96 30.93
CA SER A 612 -3.11 0.54 31.81
C SER A 612 -4.19 1.61 31.99
N ASP A 613 -3.81 2.87 31.82
CA ASP A 613 -4.68 4.04 31.98
C ASP A 613 -5.19 4.58 30.63
N GLY A 614 -4.94 3.86 29.52
CA GLY A 614 -5.51 4.19 28.22
C GLY A 614 -7.01 3.91 28.15
N TYR A 615 -7.68 4.52 27.16
CA TYR A 615 -9.12 4.35 26.92
C TYR A 615 -9.51 2.87 26.80
N ILE A 616 -8.73 2.11 26.04
CA ILE A 616 -8.70 0.64 26.10
C ILE A 616 -7.41 0.24 26.83
N PRO A 617 -7.49 -0.28 28.08
CA PRO A 617 -6.30 -0.60 28.86
C PRO A 617 -5.34 -1.58 28.17
N ASN A 618 -4.08 -1.18 28.09
CA ASN A 618 -2.94 -1.89 27.49
C ASN A 618 -3.04 -2.17 25.97
N ASP A 619 -4.02 -1.58 25.29
CA ASP A 619 -4.19 -1.79 23.86
C ASP A 619 -3.42 -0.73 23.06
N THR A 620 -2.66 -1.18 22.06
CA THR A 620 -1.84 -0.33 21.19
C THR A 620 -2.59 -0.08 19.90
N MET A 621 -2.67 1.17 19.46
CA MET A 621 -3.27 1.53 18.17
C MET A 621 -2.72 2.88 17.69
N VAL A 622 -1.47 2.86 17.23
CA VAL A 622 -0.74 4.06 16.78
C VAL A 622 -1.21 4.51 15.40
N TRP A 623 -1.62 5.77 15.30
CA TRP A 623 -2.09 6.38 14.06
C TRP A 623 -0.96 7.06 13.28
N GLY A 624 0.01 7.67 13.95
CA GLY A 624 1.08 8.33 13.22
C GLY A 624 2.38 8.31 13.99
N ALA A 625 3.48 8.49 13.26
CA ALA A 625 4.79 8.76 13.82
C ALA A 625 5.41 9.96 13.09
N GLN A 626 6.06 10.85 13.82
CA GLN A 626 6.77 12.02 13.30
C GLN A 626 8.14 12.10 13.97
N LEU A 627 9.22 12.11 13.18
CA LEU A 627 10.54 12.38 13.73
C LEU A 627 10.69 13.91 13.90
N TYR A 628 11.01 14.34 15.12
CA TYR A 628 11.20 15.74 15.43
C TYR A 628 12.33 15.92 16.45
N LYS A 629 13.35 16.72 16.11
CA LYS A 629 14.54 17.01 16.94
C LYS A 629 15.13 15.77 17.63
N GLY A 630 15.24 14.65 16.90
CA GLY A 630 15.84 13.39 17.36
C GLY A 630 14.94 12.51 18.26
N HIS A 631 13.66 12.84 18.38
CA HIS A 631 12.64 12.03 19.05
C HIS A 631 11.54 11.64 18.08
N VAL A 632 10.98 10.44 18.27
CA VAL A 632 9.85 9.95 17.47
C VAL A 632 8.59 10.24 18.27
N PHE A 633 7.88 11.28 17.89
CA PHE A 633 6.56 11.54 18.45
C PHE A 633 5.53 10.66 17.75
N TYR A 634 4.46 10.31 18.46
CA TYR A 634 3.39 9.49 17.93
C TYR A 634 2.06 9.85 18.61
N SER A 635 0.97 9.67 17.87
CA SER A 635 -0.39 9.64 18.43
C SER A 635 -0.88 8.20 18.45
N ASP A 636 -1.40 7.79 19.60
CA ASP A 636 -2.00 6.48 19.81
C ASP A 636 -3.46 6.64 20.21
N PHE A 637 -4.34 5.97 19.48
CA PHE A 637 -5.80 6.02 19.61
C PHE A 637 -6.32 5.81 21.03
N ASN A 638 -5.60 5.09 21.88
CA ASN A 638 -6.03 4.74 23.23
C ASN A 638 -5.28 5.53 24.31
N THR A 639 -4.10 6.08 24.02
CA THR A 639 -3.23 6.67 25.05
C THR A 639 -2.90 8.14 24.82
N GLY A 640 -3.19 8.70 23.65
CA GLY A 640 -2.89 10.09 23.34
C GLY A 640 -1.50 10.30 22.73
N LEU A 641 -0.87 11.43 23.06
CA LEU A 641 0.43 11.80 22.51
C LEU A 641 1.55 11.06 23.25
N GLY A 642 2.57 10.61 22.55
CA GLY A 642 3.78 10.08 23.17
C GLY A 642 5.05 10.49 22.44
N ALA A 643 6.16 10.32 23.13
CA ALA A 643 7.50 10.52 22.58
C ALA A 643 8.36 9.29 22.84
N ALA A 644 9.09 8.86 21.83
CA ALA A 644 10.05 7.77 21.89
C ALA A 644 11.43 8.21 21.42
N LYS A 645 12.44 7.40 21.74
CA LYS A 645 13.82 7.62 21.29
C LYS A 645 14.45 6.33 20.82
N VAL A 646 15.04 6.39 19.64
CA VAL A 646 15.84 5.31 19.08
C VAL A 646 17.26 5.41 19.64
N ALA A 647 17.78 4.31 20.19
CA ALA A 647 19.15 4.26 20.63
C ALA A 647 20.12 4.58 19.47
N PRO A 648 21.29 5.19 19.74
CA PRO A 648 22.30 5.40 18.72
C PRO A 648 22.82 4.06 18.18
N VAL A 649 23.46 4.10 17.01
CA VAL A 649 24.18 2.94 16.47
C VAL A 649 25.26 2.51 17.47
N LYS A 650 25.26 1.22 17.85
CA LYS A 650 26.30 0.68 18.73
C LYS A 650 27.64 0.66 17.97
N PRO A 651 28.72 1.26 18.50
CA PRO A 651 30.05 1.13 17.91
C PRO A 651 30.46 -0.35 17.83
N ASP A 652 31.07 -0.76 16.72
CA ASP A 652 31.65 -2.11 16.59
C ASP A 652 32.89 -2.23 17.49
N ASN A 653 32.67 -2.67 18.72
CA ASN A 653 33.72 -2.92 19.70
C ASN A 653 34.31 -4.34 19.58
N SER A 654 34.00 -5.11 18.53
CA SER A 654 34.54 -6.47 18.36
C SER A 654 36.07 -6.51 18.20
N LYS A 655 36.70 -5.35 17.90
CA LYS A 655 38.16 -5.21 17.76
C LYS A 655 38.84 -4.46 18.89
N THR A 656 38.13 -3.87 19.85
CA THR A 656 38.75 -3.03 20.91
C THR A 656 39.54 -3.83 21.95
N ASN A 657 39.33 -5.15 22.05
CA ASN A 657 40.07 -6.04 22.96
C ASN A 657 41.15 -6.91 22.30
N ARG A 658 41.56 -6.62 21.05
CA ARG A 658 42.78 -7.23 20.52
C ARG A 658 43.98 -6.57 21.19
N ARG A 659 44.46 -7.16 22.29
CA ARG A 659 45.83 -6.95 22.77
C ARG A 659 46.76 -7.17 21.58
N VAL A 660 47.39 -6.11 21.12
CA VAL A 660 48.60 -6.19 20.30
C VAL A 660 49.61 -6.89 21.22
N LEU A 661 49.88 -8.17 20.93
CA LEU A 661 51.06 -8.84 21.47
C LEU A 661 52.20 -8.33 20.58
N ASP A 662 52.93 -7.34 21.10
CA ASP A 662 54.26 -6.97 20.59
C ASP A 662 55.26 -8.13 20.81
#